data_AF-A0A9C5Z4U3-F1
#
_entry.id   AF-A0A9C5Z4U3-F1
#
_cell.length_a   1.000
_cell.length_b   1.000
_cell.length_c   1.000
_cell.angle_alpha   90.00
_cell.angle_beta   90.00
_cell.angle_gamma   90.00
#
_symmetry.space_group_name_H-M   'P 1'
#
loop_
_entity.id
_entity.type
_entity.pdbx_description
1 polymer ?
#
loop_
_entity_poly.entity_id
_entity_poly.type
_entity_poly.pdbx_seq_one_letter_code
_entity_poly.pdbx_strand_id
1 'polypeptide(L)'
;MDNEQPHQELVKCVLVGDTAVGKTRLICARACNKHVSLSQLLSTHVPTVWAIDQYRIYKDVLERSWEVVDGVNVSLRLWDTFGDHDKDRRFAYGRSDVVLLCFSIASPISLRNCKAMWYPEIRRFCPDVPVILVGCKNDLRYMYRDETYLSYFGERSTFVRAALKSDLVMPDEARAVAKELGIAYYETSVFTYFGVNEVFENAIRSALIARRQQRFWMTNLKKVQKPILQAPFRPPKPPPPEITVMVGNYRQDMYNMFLAQTYTDLILVISTSKFPVHRFMLAAASNIFYRILNTEIPDMGGRSSSESSMVSSTFGEATTADFNDDTECLIRNESRTQRMWEHLKRRSSYQALPLIETKRPSDLYKDLHHPLFQSIRIIQVDNNRSNSVNQTIVNLTKLVTSQALHQCLKFVYTGTIEIEKELNNLQDIKQAADLLELTQLSQLLSKPQTVLSSINDEPSPHICLSIKENMEKHCIGDGCFSDIIFELDDGQMKAHRAILVARCDVMRAMLTGDFREAHSNVIVFPGVTLYTFHKLLCYLYTDEVPAISADKCLNLLELANRLCLPRLLNLVECRVIEDLTLISQNETNETVDHCLKLLEPVKLHNAHQLAEWCMSYLCVNYNIICKYSIKGLKALHQDNQEYLREHRWPPVWYLKDYDYYQRCINEMNKELKNSRRDSRSDEEVCLCFTGGKSKQRLASGVNSGESSNENQIFNSTVNSMNNIDLEADVDLNL
;
A
#
# COMPACT_ATOMS: atom_id res chain seq x y z
N MET A 1 42.66 45.96 -14.36
CA MET A 1 42.79 45.91 -15.83
C MET A 1 41.65 45.04 -16.33
N ASP A 2 40.61 45.69 -16.84
CA ASP A 2 39.45 45.03 -17.44
C ASP A 2 39.85 44.61 -18.86
N ASN A 3 40.23 43.34 -19.04
CA ASN A 3 40.35 42.76 -20.36
C ASN A 3 38.94 42.50 -20.89
N GLU A 4 38.30 43.52 -21.47
CA GLU A 4 37.13 43.34 -22.33
C GLU A 4 37.58 42.52 -23.55
N GLN A 5 37.29 41.22 -23.53
CA GLN A 5 37.42 40.40 -24.72
C GLN A 5 36.42 40.93 -25.78
N PRO A 6 36.81 41.03 -27.06
CA PRO A 6 35.88 41.42 -28.11
C PRO A 6 34.73 40.39 -28.14
N HIS A 7 33.48 40.88 -28.17
CA HIS A 7 32.22 40.11 -28.21
C HIS A 7 31.56 39.68 -26.87
N GLN A 8 32.02 40.18 -25.72
CA GLN A 8 31.38 39.90 -24.43
C GLN A 8 30.46 41.05 -23.98
N GLU A 9 29.19 40.74 -23.68
CA GLU A 9 28.24 41.71 -23.11
C GLU A 9 28.22 41.58 -21.58
N LEU A 10 28.47 42.67 -20.86
CA LEU A 10 28.34 42.71 -19.41
C LEU A 10 26.89 43.07 -19.03
N VAL A 11 26.27 42.32 -18.11
CA VAL A 11 24.92 42.61 -17.61
C VAL A 11 24.93 42.67 -16.09
N LYS A 12 24.60 43.84 -15.53
CA LYS A 12 24.39 44.05 -14.10
C LYS A 12 22.91 43.87 -13.74
N CYS A 13 22.61 42.86 -12.93
CA CYS A 13 21.28 42.52 -12.44
C CYS A 13 21.19 42.82 -10.93
N VAL A 14 20.27 43.71 -10.55
CA VAL A 14 20.04 44.11 -9.14
C VAL A 14 18.74 43.51 -8.62
N LEU A 15 18.77 42.88 -7.45
CA LEU A 15 17.56 42.35 -6.79
C LEU A 15 17.10 43.32 -5.70
N VAL A 16 15.81 43.68 -5.71
CA VAL A 16 15.20 44.68 -4.81
C VAL A 16 13.90 44.15 -4.23
N GLY A 17 13.62 44.43 -2.96
CA GLY A 17 12.38 44.05 -2.28
C GLY A 17 12.52 44.01 -0.77
N ASP A 18 11.46 43.61 -0.06
CA ASP A 18 11.44 43.55 1.41
C ASP A 18 12.52 42.62 1.98
N THR A 19 12.80 42.80 3.27
CA THR A 19 13.65 41.88 4.05
C THR A 19 13.02 40.48 4.08
N ALA A 20 13.86 39.43 4.05
CA ALA A 20 13.45 38.02 4.10
C ALA A 20 12.56 37.48 2.95
N VAL A 21 12.38 38.20 1.85
CA VAL A 21 11.62 37.69 0.68
C VAL A 21 12.33 36.56 -0.08
N GLY A 22 13.65 36.43 0.08
CA GLY A 22 14.45 35.37 -0.55
C GLY A 22 15.49 35.84 -1.56
N LYS A 23 15.77 37.14 -1.67
CA LYS A 23 16.75 37.72 -2.62
C LYS A 23 18.13 37.06 -2.52
N THR A 24 18.73 37.06 -1.34
CA THR A 24 20.04 36.46 -1.07
C THR A 24 20.07 34.96 -1.40
N ARG A 25 19.00 34.22 -1.06
CA ARG A 25 18.91 32.78 -1.37
C ARG A 25 18.80 32.51 -2.86
N LEU A 26 18.03 33.32 -3.60
CA LEU A 26 17.89 33.21 -5.05
C LEU A 26 19.24 33.45 -5.75
N ILE A 27 19.97 34.46 -5.28
CA ILE A 27 21.33 34.80 -5.73
C ILE A 27 22.29 33.62 -5.49
N CYS A 28 22.33 33.09 -4.26
CA CYS A 28 23.17 31.93 -3.93
C CYS A 28 22.80 30.68 -4.74
N ALA A 29 21.51 30.42 -4.94
CA ALA A 29 21.04 29.27 -5.72
C ALA A 29 21.56 29.35 -7.17
N ARG A 30 21.45 30.51 -7.80
CA ARG A 30 21.95 30.75 -9.15
C ARG A 30 23.48 30.65 -9.23
N ALA A 31 24.19 31.27 -8.31
CA ALA A 31 25.66 31.30 -8.32
C ALA A 31 26.29 29.92 -8.06
N CYS A 32 25.69 29.14 -7.17
CA CYS A 32 26.19 27.81 -6.81
C CYS A 32 25.66 26.70 -7.72
N ASN A 33 24.59 26.95 -8.49
CA ASN A 33 23.85 25.97 -9.29
C ASN A 33 23.57 24.66 -8.54
N LYS A 34 23.18 24.77 -7.27
CA LYS A 34 23.04 23.62 -6.36
C LYS A 34 21.65 23.59 -5.74
N HIS A 35 21.04 22.41 -5.74
CA HIS A 35 19.83 22.12 -4.98
C HIS A 35 20.12 22.21 -3.48
N VAL A 36 19.26 22.89 -2.75
CA VAL A 36 19.41 23.11 -1.30
C VAL A 36 18.31 22.33 -0.60
N SER A 37 18.68 21.49 0.37
CA SER A 37 17.70 20.76 1.17
C SER A 37 16.86 21.72 2.02
N LEU A 38 15.66 21.27 2.42
CA LEU A 38 14.78 22.07 3.28
C LEU A 38 15.45 22.42 4.61
N SER A 39 16.15 21.46 5.21
CA SER A 39 16.91 21.67 6.45
C SER A 39 17.96 22.76 6.30
N GLN A 40 18.71 22.77 5.18
CA GLN A 40 19.71 23.78 4.91
C GLN A 40 19.06 25.14 4.61
N LEU A 41 17.93 25.19 3.90
CA LEU A 41 17.18 26.43 3.66
C LEU A 41 16.59 27.05 4.93
N LEU A 42 16.19 26.25 5.92
CA LEU A 42 15.63 26.78 7.16
C LEU A 42 16.71 27.11 8.20
N SER A 43 17.84 26.38 8.22
CA SER A 43 18.90 26.55 9.23
C SER A 43 19.99 27.55 8.88
N THR A 44 20.29 27.77 7.59
CA THR A 44 21.42 28.63 7.19
C THR A 44 21.00 30.08 7.06
N HIS A 45 21.49 30.96 7.94
CA HIS A 45 21.38 32.40 7.73
C HIS A 45 22.48 32.86 6.76
N VAL A 46 22.10 33.37 5.59
CA VAL A 46 23.05 33.95 4.62
C VAL A 46 23.01 35.48 4.76
N PRO A 47 24.07 36.13 5.25
CA PRO A 47 24.09 37.58 5.42
C PRO A 47 24.10 38.29 4.05
N THR A 48 23.25 39.30 3.88
CA THR A 48 23.11 40.10 2.64
C THR A 48 24.40 40.85 2.25
N VAL A 49 25.32 41.13 3.20
CA VAL A 49 26.66 41.72 2.92
C VAL A 49 27.54 40.79 2.08
N TRP A 50 27.35 39.47 2.14
CA TRP A 50 28.19 38.49 1.42
C TRP A 50 28.00 38.50 -0.10
N ALA A 51 26.85 38.94 -0.61
CA ALA A 51 26.47 38.80 -2.01
C ALA A 51 26.99 39.92 -2.94
N ILE A 52 27.68 40.93 -2.42
CA ILE A 52 28.15 42.08 -3.23
C ILE A 52 29.62 41.94 -3.67
N ASP A 53 30.50 41.33 -2.86
CA ASP A 53 31.95 41.33 -3.12
C ASP A 53 32.60 39.94 -3.31
N GLN A 54 31.98 38.85 -2.83
CA GLN A 54 32.59 37.51 -2.97
C GLN A 54 32.49 36.89 -4.37
N TYR A 55 31.62 37.43 -5.24
CA TYR A 55 31.51 37.04 -6.65
C TYR A 55 32.83 37.17 -7.43
N ARG A 56 33.76 38.02 -6.97
CA ARG A 56 35.07 38.21 -7.60
C ARG A 56 36.19 37.35 -6.99
N ILE A 57 35.95 36.75 -5.83
CA ILE A 57 36.98 36.05 -5.04
C ILE A 57 36.98 34.55 -5.37
N TYR A 58 35.80 33.95 -5.57
CA TYR A 58 35.68 32.52 -5.88
C TYR A 58 35.68 32.28 -7.40
N LYS A 59 36.71 31.57 -7.86
CA LYS A 59 36.90 31.24 -9.29
C LYS A 59 35.71 30.48 -9.89
N ASP A 60 35.12 29.54 -9.14
CA ASP A 60 33.97 28.75 -9.58
C ASP A 60 32.72 29.60 -9.82
N VAL A 61 32.53 30.66 -9.03
CA VAL A 61 31.41 31.59 -9.17
C VAL A 61 31.61 32.52 -10.37
N LEU A 62 32.86 32.92 -10.64
CA LEU A 62 33.23 33.70 -11.83
C LEU A 62 33.01 32.91 -13.12
N GLU A 63 33.46 31.65 -13.16
CA GLU A 63 33.26 30.78 -14.33
C GLU A 63 31.77 30.55 -14.62
N ARG A 64 30.95 30.37 -13.57
CA ARG A 64 29.49 30.20 -13.68
C ARG A 64 28.73 31.48 -13.97
N SER A 65 29.37 32.64 -13.87
CA SER A 65 28.77 33.94 -14.25
C SER A 65 28.72 34.15 -15.78
N TRP A 66 29.42 33.30 -16.53
CA TRP A 66 29.44 33.34 -17.99
C TRP A 66 28.37 32.43 -18.56
N GLU A 67 27.53 32.99 -19.43
CA GLU A 67 26.42 32.28 -20.04
C GLU A 67 26.21 32.74 -21.48
N VAL A 68 25.73 31.84 -22.33
CA VAL A 68 25.37 32.14 -23.71
C VAL A 68 23.85 32.19 -23.81
N VAL A 69 23.29 33.38 -24.00
CA VAL A 69 21.83 33.59 -24.15
C VAL A 69 21.56 34.05 -25.57
N ASP A 70 20.73 33.30 -26.31
CA ASP A 70 20.34 33.57 -27.69
C ASP A 70 21.52 33.82 -28.66
N GLY A 71 22.65 33.16 -28.41
CA GLY A 71 23.89 33.28 -29.20
C GLY A 71 24.77 34.48 -28.82
N VAL A 72 24.48 35.16 -27.71
CA VAL A 72 25.29 36.26 -27.16
C VAL A 72 26.02 35.80 -25.90
N ASN A 73 27.34 36.00 -25.86
CA ASN A 73 28.15 35.72 -24.67
C ASN A 73 27.96 36.83 -23.64
N VAL A 74 27.43 36.47 -22.47
CA VAL A 74 27.09 37.41 -21.40
C VAL A 74 27.87 37.09 -20.13
N SER A 75 28.38 38.12 -19.45
CA SER A 75 28.82 38.02 -18.06
C SER A 75 27.77 38.66 -17.15
N LEU A 76 27.10 37.83 -16.35
CA LEU A 76 26.06 38.25 -15.43
C LEU A 76 26.67 38.65 -14.07
N ARG A 77 26.45 39.89 -13.64
CA ARG A 77 26.82 40.37 -12.30
C ARG A 77 25.57 40.54 -11.45
N LEU A 78 25.46 39.75 -10.39
CA LEU A 78 24.36 39.79 -9.44
C LEU A 78 24.65 40.77 -8.30
N TRP A 79 23.68 41.60 -7.95
CA TRP A 79 23.76 42.56 -6.85
C TRP A 79 22.58 42.35 -5.91
N ASP A 80 22.88 42.02 -4.66
CA ASP A 80 21.88 41.93 -3.59
C ASP A 80 21.66 43.30 -2.94
N THR A 81 20.45 43.54 -2.42
CA THR A 81 20.13 44.78 -1.70
C THR A 81 19.45 44.49 -0.37
N PHE A 82 19.74 45.34 0.61
CA PHE A 82 19.02 45.34 1.88
C PHE A 82 17.63 45.96 1.72
N GLY A 83 16.62 45.34 2.34
CA GLY A 83 15.30 45.95 2.45
C GLY A 83 15.36 47.25 3.28
N ASP A 84 16.03 47.22 4.43
CA ASP A 84 15.95 48.30 5.42
C ASP A 84 17.11 49.32 5.39
N HIS A 85 18.05 49.24 4.43
CA HIS A 85 19.21 50.15 4.34
C HIS A 85 19.20 51.03 3.07
N ASP A 86 18.55 52.19 3.16
CA ASP A 86 18.35 53.13 2.04
C ASP A 86 19.62 53.65 1.38
N LYS A 87 20.70 53.87 2.14
CA LYS A 87 21.95 54.46 1.62
C LYS A 87 22.69 53.46 0.71
N ASP A 88 22.82 52.23 1.17
CA ASP A 88 23.57 51.18 0.46
C ASP A 88 22.80 50.70 -0.79
N ARG A 89 21.46 50.67 -0.71
CA ARG A 89 20.60 50.31 -1.84
C ARG A 89 20.70 51.31 -3.00
N ARG A 90 20.85 52.61 -2.73
CA ARG A 90 21.05 53.63 -3.78
C ARG A 90 22.33 53.43 -4.57
N PHE A 91 23.39 52.94 -3.94
CA PHE A 91 24.64 52.63 -4.61
C PHE A 91 24.47 51.45 -5.59
N ALA A 92 23.66 50.46 -5.23
CA ALA A 92 23.40 49.28 -6.07
C ALA A 92 22.74 49.64 -7.41
N TYR A 93 21.88 50.67 -7.46
CA TYR A 93 21.19 51.10 -8.69
C TYR A 93 22.10 51.64 -9.79
N GLY A 94 23.28 52.17 -9.45
CA GLY A 94 24.18 52.79 -10.42
C GLY A 94 24.57 51.83 -11.56
N ARG A 95 24.33 52.24 -12.81
CA ARG A 95 24.63 51.47 -14.03
C ARG A 95 23.98 50.06 -14.06
N SER A 96 22.78 49.92 -13.50
CA SER A 96 22.03 48.67 -13.59
C SER A 96 21.49 48.46 -15.01
N ASP A 97 21.60 47.24 -15.52
CA ASP A 97 21.07 46.87 -16.84
C ASP A 97 19.68 46.24 -16.73
N VAL A 98 19.36 45.62 -15.59
CA VAL A 98 18.04 45.06 -15.27
C VAL A 98 17.83 45.01 -13.75
N VAL A 99 16.59 45.17 -13.31
CA VAL A 99 16.20 45.06 -11.89
C VAL A 99 15.15 43.96 -11.71
N LEU A 100 15.41 43.04 -10.78
CA LEU A 100 14.43 42.06 -10.30
C LEU A 100 13.75 42.61 -9.04
N LEU A 101 12.45 42.84 -9.14
CA LEU A 101 11.61 43.28 -8.04
C LEU A 101 11.00 42.04 -7.36
N CYS A 102 11.57 41.63 -6.23
CA CYS A 102 11.26 40.39 -5.54
C CYS A 102 10.23 40.59 -4.42
N PHE A 103 9.25 39.69 -4.34
CA PHE A 103 8.35 39.53 -3.19
C PHE A 103 8.29 38.07 -2.76
N SER A 104 7.75 37.79 -1.57
CA SER A 104 7.55 36.41 -1.11
C SER A 104 6.11 35.98 -1.36
N ILE A 105 5.94 34.79 -1.94
CA ILE A 105 4.61 34.20 -2.16
C ILE A 105 3.88 33.93 -0.84
N ALA A 106 4.58 33.78 0.28
CA ALA A 106 3.99 33.65 1.62
C ALA A 106 3.80 34.99 2.36
N SER A 107 3.89 36.14 1.67
CA SER A 107 3.66 37.45 2.28
C SER A 107 2.93 38.40 1.31
N PRO A 108 1.62 38.60 1.45
CA PRO A 108 0.85 39.51 0.61
C PRO A 108 1.28 40.97 0.79
N ILE A 109 1.79 41.31 1.98
CA ILE A 109 2.34 42.64 2.29
C ILE A 109 3.54 42.93 1.38
N SER A 110 4.42 41.95 1.17
CA SER A 110 5.60 42.15 0.31
C SER A 110 5.23 42.46 -1.14
N LEU A 111 4.16 41.85 -1.67
CA LEU A 111 3.64 42.19 -3.00
C LEU A 111 3.05 43.61 -3.04
N ARG A 112 2.35 44.04 -1.98
CA ARG A 112 1.83 45.42 -1.88
C ARG A 112 2.98 46.45 -1.84
N ASN A 113 4.04 46.16 -1.10
CA ASN A 113 5.23 47.01 -1.01
C ASN A 113 5.94 47.13 -2.36
N CYS A 114 5.96 46.08 -3.19
CA CYS A 114 6.48 46.16 -4.56
C CYS A 114 5.82 47.28 -5.37
N LYS A 115 4.49 47.42 -5.26
CA LYS A 115 3.74 48.48 -5.95
C LYS A 115 3.87 49.85 -5.26
N ALA A 116 3.75 49.89 -3.95
CA ALA A 116 3.62 51.15 -3.20
C ALA A 116 4.97 51.86 -2.95
N MET A 117 6.06 51.10 -2.81
CA MET A 117 7.36 51.60 -2.37
C MET A 117 8.45 51.31 -3.39
N TRP A 118 8.69 50.03 -3.69
CA TRP A 118 9.89 49.61 -4.41
C TRP A 118 9.88 50.02 -5.88
N TYR A 119 8.76 49.83 -6.58
CA TYR A 119 8.67 50.21 -7.99
C TYR A 119 8.84 51.73 -8.22
N PRO A 120 8.15 52.61 -7.46
CA PRO A 120 8.42 54.05 -7.52
C PRO A 120 9.87 54.43 -7.22
N GLU A 121 10.49 53.77 -6.23
CA GLU A 121 11.90 54.01 -5.90
C GLU A 121 12.83 53.64 -7.05
N ILE A 122 12.65 52.44 -7.63
CA ILE A 122 13.43 51.98 -8.79
C ILE A 122 13.27 52.97 -9.95
N ARG A 123 12.05 53.40 -10.27
CA ARG A 123 11.80 54.34 -11.37
C ARG A 123 12.40 55.73 -11.12
N ARG A 124 12.59 56.14 -9.86
CA ARG A 124 13.27 57.40 -9.52
C ARG A 124 14.77 57.37 -9.81
N PHE A 125 15.44 56.24 -9.55
CA PHE A 125 16.90 56.11 -9.73
C PHE A 125 17.30 55.49 -11.08
N CYS A 126 16.42 54.67 -11.66
CA CYS A 126 16.62 53.90 -12.87
C CYS A 126 15.36 53.99 -13.78
N PRO A 127 15.10 55.15 -14.42
CA PRO A 127 13.87 55.35 -15.18
C PRO A 127 13.72 54.38 -16.36
N ASP A 128 14.79 54.22 -17.15
CA ASP A 128 14.78 53.45 -18.40
C ASP A 128 15.17 51.98 -18.25
N VAL A 129 15.54 51.55 -17.03
CA VAL A 129 16.02 50.19 -16.80
C VAL A 129 14.83 49.22 -16.79
N PRO A 130 14.90 48.07 -17.49
CA PRO A 130 13.85 47.06 -17.45
C PRO A 130 13.70 46.50 -16.03
N VAL A 131 12.45 46.32 -15.60
CA VAL A 131 12.09 45.77 -14.28
C VAL A 131 11.25 44.52 -14.49
N ILE A 132 11.52 43.48 -13.71
CA ILE A 132 10.80 42.21 -13.73
C ILE A 132 10.29 41.90 -12.32
N LEU A 133 9.01 41.58 -12.18
CA LEU A 133 8.44 41.13 -10.91
C LEU A 133 8.74 39.65 -10.68
N VAL A 134 9.26 39.30 -9.51
CA VAL A 134 9.66 37.93 -9.16
C VAL A 134 8.99 37.49 -7.85
N GLY A 135 8.15 36.46 -7.93
CA GLY A 135 7.58 35.78 -6.77
C GLY A 135 8.50 34.69 -6.24
N CYS A 136 9.12 34.91 -5.09
CA CYS A 136 10.02 33.94 -4.45
C CYS A 136 9.26 32.98 -3.51
N LYS A 137 9.85 31.80 -3.26
CA LYS A 137 9.31 30.75 -2.38
C LYS A 137 8.00 30.14 -2.87
N ASN A 138 7.93 29.86 -4.17
CA ASN A 138 6.74 29.27 -4.80
C ASN A 138 6.33 27.91 -4.19
N ASP A 139 7.30 27.15 -3.70
CA ASP A 139 7.11 25.89 -2.98
C ASP A 139 6.08 25.98 -1.83
N LEU A 140 6.00 27.11 -1.15
CA LEU A 140 5.09 27.32 -0.02
C LEU A 140 3.60 27.18 -0.40
N ARG A 141 3.22 27.29 -1.69
CA ARG A 141 1.82 27.09 -2.12
C ARG A 141 1.32 25.67 -1.96
N TYR A 142 2.21 24.68 -1.91
CA TYR A 142 1.83 23.29 -1.65
C TYR A 142 2.43 22.77 -0.34
N MET A 143 3.59 23.27 0.08
CA MET A 143 4.28 22.81 1.29
C MET A 143 3.64 23.26 2.60
N TYR A 144 2.74 24.24 2.61
CA TYR A 144 2.11 24.71 3.85
C TYR A 144 1.29 23.63 4.60
N ARG A 145 0.99 22.49 3.95
CA ARG A 145 0.34 21.31 4.56
C ARG A 145 1.28 20.12 4.76
N ASP A 146 2.53 20.24 4.35
CA ASP A 146 3.49 19.16 4.43
C ASP A 146 3.92 18.97 5.89
N GLU A 147 3.74 17.76 6.42
CA GLU A 147 4.07 17.42 7.80
C GLU A 147 5.57 17.62 8.08
N THR A 148 6.42 17.33 7.11
CA THR A 148 7.88 17.53 7.23
C THR A 148 8.20 19.02 7.35
N TYR A 149 7.52 19.88 6.59
CA TYR A 149 7.69 21.33 6.68
C TYR A 149 7.17 21.87 8.02
N LEU A 150 6.00 21.40 8.47
CA LEU A 150 5.36 21.86 9.70
C LEU A 150 6.15 21.44 10.96
N SER A 151 6.72 20.24 10.99
CA SER A 151 7.51 19.75 12.13
C SER A 151 8.73 20.62 12.42
N TYR A 152 9.38 21.19 11.38
CA TYR A 152 10.50 22.13 11.55
C TYR A 152 10.13 23.39 12.35
N PHE A 153 8.89 23.87 12.27
CA PHE A 153 8.45 25.06 13.02
C PHE A 153 7.90 24.71 14.42
N GLY A 154 7.35 23.50 14.59
CA GLY A 154 6.86 23.01 15.88
C GLY A 154 7.97 22.81 16.92
N GLU A 155 9.16 22.38 16.47
CA GLU A 155 10.27 22.03 17.38
C GLU A 155 11.29 23.16 17.63
N ARG A 156 11.43 24.14 16.71
CA ARG A 156 12.64 24.99 16.68
C ARG A 156 12.43 26.51 16.67
N SER A 157 11.20 27.05 16.58
CA SER A 157 11.05 28.51 16.54
C SER A 157 9.75 29.06 17.14
N THR A 158 9.87 29.75 18.29
CA THR A 158 8.80 30.59 18.85
C THR A 158 8.62 31.92 18.10
N PHE A 159 9.59 32.32 17.27
CA PHE A 159 9.62 33.62 16.58
C PHE A 159 9.32 33.55 15.08
N VAL A 160 9.20 32.35 14.49
CA VAL A 160 8.90 32.17 13.06
C VAL A 160 7.72 31.22 12.94
N ARG A 161 6.62 31.71 12.37
CA ARG A 161 5.40 30.93 12.11
C ARG A 161 5.46 30.35 10.70
N ALA A 162 4.99 29.11 10.54
CA ALA A 162 4.75 28.50 9.24
C ALA A 162 3.74 29.34 8.40
N ALA A 163 3.90 29.33 7.08
CA ALA A 163 2.97 30.02 6.19
C ALA A 163 1.55 29.43 6.33
N LEU A 164 0.54 30.29 6.46
CA LEU A 164 -0.86 29.88 6.42
C LEU A 164 -1.45 30.07 5.04
N LYS A 165 -2.56 29.38 4.76
CA LYS A 165 -3.31 29.53 3.50
C LYS A 165 -3.70 30.98 3.19
N SER A 166 -4.01 31.78 4.21
CA SER A 166 -4.34 33.22 4.08
C SER A 166 -3.14 34.09 3.70
N ASP A 167 -1.92 33.62 3.96
CA ASP A 167 -0.68 34.34 3.71
C ASP A 167 -0.16 34.08 2.28
N LEU A 168 -0.78 33.13 1.55
CA LEU A 168 -0.35 32.72 0.22
C LEU A 168 -0.92 33.64 -0.86
N VAL A 169 -0.02 34.25 -1.63
CA VAL A 169 -0.33 35.04 -2.82
C VAL A 169 -0.57 34.11 -4.01
N MET A 170 -1.75 34.21 -4.63
CA MET A 170 -2.08 33.41 -5.81
C MET A 170 -1.47 34.02 -7.09
N PRO A 171 -1.14 33.21 -8.11
CA PRO A 171 -0.51 33.71 -9.35
C PRO A 171 -1.30 34.85 -10.02
N ASP A 172 -2.64 34.79 -9.99
CA ASP A 172 -3.52 35.79 -10.58
C ASP A 172 -3.36 37.18 -9.93
N GLU A 173 -3.14 37.23 -8.60
CA GLU A 173 -2.95 38.48 -7.85
C GLU A 173 -1.64 39.17 -8.22
N ALA A 174 -0.56 38.39 -8.29
CA ALA A 174 0.75 38.90 -8.68
C ALA A 174 0.78 39.31 -10.17
N ARG A 175 0.13 38.55 -11.06
CA ARG A 175 -0.04 38.93 -12.47
C ARG A 175 -0.84 40.22 -12.64
N ALA A 176 -1.87 40.45 -11.81
CA ALA A 176 -2.62 41.70 -11.84
C ALA A 176 -1.74 42.92 -11.52
N VAL A 177 -0.88 42.80 -10.49
CA VAL A 177 0.09 43.85 -10.13
C VAL A 177 1.12 44.05 -11.25
N ALA A 178 1.65 42.96 -11.83
CA ALA A 178 2.61 43.06 -12.93
C ALA A 178 2.01 43.76 -14.17
N LYS A 179 0.76 43.44 -14.50
CA LYS A 179 0.01 44.07 -15.60
C LYS A 179 -0.22 45.56 -15.35
N GLU A 180 -0.55 45.94 -14.13
CA GLU A 180 -0.73 47.35 -13.75
C GLU A 180 0.57 48.15 -13.86
N LEU A 181 1.70 47.54 -13.48
CA LEU A 181 3.02 48.16 -13.57
C LEU A 181 3.64 48.12 -14.98
N GLY A 182 3.06 47.32 -15.89
CA GLY A 182 3.58 47.11 -17.25
C GLY A 182 4.88 46.30 -17.30
N ILE A 183 5.08 45.38 -16.36
CA ILE A 183 6.31 44.57 -16.23
C ILE A 183 6.03 43.07 -16.39
N ALA A 184 7.06 42.31 -16.73
CA ALA A 184 6.97 40.85 -16.79
C ALA A 184 6.91 40.23 -15.38
N TYR A 185 6.27 39.07 -15.26
CA TYR A 185 6.13 38.33 -14.01
C TYR A 185 6.66 36.91 -14.13
N TYR A 186 7.44 36.50 -13.13
CA TYR A 186 7.97 35.15 -13.00
C TYR A 186 7.95 34.71 -11.54
N GLU A 187 8.01 33.40 -11.31
CA GLU A 187 8.09 32.79 -10.00
C GLU A 187 9.34 31.92 -9.88
N THR A 188 9.83 31.82 -8.65
CA THR A 188 11.00 31.01 -8.33
C THR A 188 10.79 30.23 -7.03
N SER A 189 11.36 29.04 -6.98
CA SER A 189 11.59 28.30 -5.75
C SER A 189 13.04 27.85 -5.72
N VAL A 190 13.75 28.25 -4.66
CA VAL A 190 15.11 27.74 -4.43
C VAL A 190 15.08 26.28 -3.98
N PHE A 191 14.02 25.86 -3.29
CA PHE A 191 13.87 24.50 -2.80
C PHE A 191 13.68 23.50 -3.95
N THR A 192 12.74 23.76 -4.86
CA THR A 192 12.52 22.89 -6.03
C THR A 192 13.42 23.25 -7.21
N TYR A 193 14.22 24.30 -7.08
CA TYR A 193 15.02 24.93 -8.14
C TYR A 193 14.21 25.43 -9.34
N PHE A 194 12.88 25.48 -9.21
CA PHE A 194 11.97 25.93 -10.25
C PHE A 194 12.18 27.42 -10.56
N GLY A 195 12.25 27.74 -11.86
CA GLY A 195 12.27 29.12 -12.37
C GLY A 195 13.55 29.91 -12.09
N VAL A 196 14.51 29.36 -11.34
CA VAL A 196 15.74 30.08 -10.95
C VAL A 196 16.52 30.52 -12.18
N ASN A 197 16.88 29.58 -13.07
CA ASN A 197 17.61 29.90 -14.29
C ASN A 197 16.79 30.74 -15.27
N GLU A 198 15.51 30.38 -15.47
CA GLU A 198 14.60 31.07 -16.38
C GLU A 198 14.47 32.56 -16.08
N VAL A 199 14.38 32.94 -14.80
CA VAL A 199 14.28 34.35 -14.39
C VAL A 199 15.53 35.13 -14.77
N PHE A 200 16.73 34.57 -14.55
CA PHE A 200 17.98 35.25 -14.88
C PHE A 200 18.22 35.31 -16.40
N GLU A 201 17.89 34.26 -17.15
CA GLU A 201 17.94 34.30 -18.62
C GLU A 201 16.99 35.36 -19.18
N ASN A 202 15.75 35.43 -18.69
CA ASN A 202 14.78 36.43 -19.14
C ASN A 202 15.14 37.84 -18.69
N ALA A 203 15.84 38.00 -17.56
CA ALA A 203 16.44 39.27 -17.15
C ALA A 203 17.56 39.70 -18.11
N ILE A 204 18.43 38.76 -18.52
CA ILE A 204 19.45 39.01 -19.55
C ILE A 204 18.80 39.40 -20.88
N ARG A 205 17.80 38.64 -21.36
CA ARG A 205 17.05 38.99 -22.59
C ARG A 205 16.47 40.41 -22.50
N SER A 206 15.87 40.77 -21.38
CA SER A 206 15.30 42.11 -21.14
C SER A 206 16.38 43.21 -21.19
N ALA A 207 17.53 42.99 -20.55
CA ALA A 207 18.66 43.91 -20.56
C ALA A 207 19.23 44.11 -21.97
N LEU A 208 19.45 43.03 -22.71
CA LEU A 208 20.00 43.06 -24.06
C LEU A 208 19.04 43.74 -25.06
N ILE A 209 17.73 43.56 -24.90
CA ILE A 209 16.72 44.26 -25.71
C ILE A 209 16.72 45.77 -25.42
N ALA A 210 16.73 46.17 -24.15
CA ALA A 210 16.82 47.59 -23.78
C ALA A 210 18.11 48.22 -24.35
N ARG A 211 19.24 47.51 -24.25
CA ARG A 211 20.51 47.93 -24.84
C ARG A 211 20.46 48.04 -26.36
N ARG A 212 19.79 47.11 -27.04
CA ARG A 212 19.56 47.17 -28.50
C ARG A 212 18.77 48.41 -28.91
N GLN A 213 17.78 48.82 -28.12
CA GLN A 213 17.02 50.06 -28.38
C GLN A 213 17.91 51.29 -28.27
N GLN A 214 18.87 51.29 -27.34
CA GLN A 214 19.84 52.38 -27.17
C GLN A 214 20.99 52.34 -28.21
N ARG A 215 21.38 51.15 -28.69
CA ARG A 215 22.51 50.92 -29.61
C ARG A 215 22.08 50.14 -30.86
N PHE A 216 21.20 50.73 -31.66
CA PHE A 216 20.52 50.05 -32.78
C PHE A 216 21.45 49.53 -33.89
N TRP A 217 22.67 50.04 -34.02
CA TRP A 217 23.67 49.61 -35.01
C TRP A 217 24.36 48.27 -34.66
N MET A 218 24.22 47.79 -33.42
CA MET A 218 24.81 46.53 -32.97
C MET A 218 24.04 45.32 -33.55
N THR A 219 24.66 44.61 -34.50
CA THR A 219 24.04 43.49 -35.22
C THR A 219 24.03 42.19 -34.42
N ASN A 220 24.94 42.03 -33.45
CA ASN A 220 25.04 40.89 -32.54
C ASN A 220 23.78 40.71 -31.68
N LEU A 221 23.04 41.79 -31.39
CA LEU A 221 21.82 41.76 -30.56
C LEU A 221 20.52 41.53 -31.37
N LYS A 222 20.59 41.39 -32.70
CA LYS A 222 19.38 41.26 -33.54
C LYS A 222 18.61 39.96 -33.30
N LYS A 223 19.32 38.88 -32.90
CA LYS A 223 18.76 37.54 -32.70
C LYS A 223 18.21 37.31 -31.28
N VAL A 224 18.42 38.25 -30.35
CA VAL A 224 17.93 38.14 -28.97
C VAL A 224 16.40 38.13 -28.97
N GLN A 225 15.84 37.14 -28.30
CA GLN A 225 14.39 36.95 -28.21
C GLN A 225 13.81 37.82 -27.09
N LYS A 226 12.51 38.14 -27.21
CA LYS A 226 11.76 38.74 -26.09
C LYS A 226 11.74 37.77 -24.90
N PRO A 227 11.58 38.28 -23.66
CA PRO A 227 11.43 37.43 -22.49
C PRO A 227 10.35 36.36 -22.72
N ILE A 228 10.71 35.12 -22.45
CA ILE A 228 9.90 33.94 -22.72
C ILE A 228 8.86 33.76 -21.60
N LEU A 229 7.67 33.30 -21.94
CA LEU A 229 6.64 32.97 -20.97
C LEU A 229 7.01 31.72 -20.16
N GLN A 230 6.96 31.82 -18.83
CA GLN A 230 7.23 30.70 -17.93
C GLN A 230 6.02 29.79 -17.79
N ALA A 231 6.24 28.48 -17.88
CA ALA A 231 5.21 27.47 -17.59
C ALA A 231 4.97 27.42 -16.07
N PRO A 232 3.72 27.27 -15.60
CA PRO A 232 3.45 27.25 -14.17
C PRO A 232 4.01 25.99 -13.51
N PHE A 233 4.50 26.13 -12.28
CA PHE A 233 5.01 25.01 -11.51
C PHE A 233 3.89 24.04 -11.13
N ARG A 234 4.00 22.79 -11.58
CA ARG A 234 3.10 21.71 -11.16
C ARG A 234 3.64 21.09 -9.87
N PRO A 235 2.88 21.12 -8.76
CA PRO A 235 3.29 20.45 -7.54
C PRO A 235 3.47 18.94 -7.76
N PRO A 236 4.43 18.31 -7.05
CA PRO A 236 4.62 16.87 -7.12
C PRO A 236 3.33 16.15 -6.73
N LYS A 237 3.12 14.97 -7.31
CA LYS A 237 1.98 14.11 -6.96
C LYS A 237 2.19 13.60 -5.53
N PRO A 238 1.17 13.67 -4.65
CA PRO A 238 1.31 13.15 -3.30
C PRO A 238 1.55 11.63 -3.34
N PRO A 239 2.47 11.08 -2.52
CA PRO A 239 2.68 9.65 -2.43
C PRO A 239 1.44 8.96 -1.81
N PRO A 240 1.21 7.67 -2.12
CA PRO A 240 0.19 6.89 -1.43
C PRO A 240 0.54 6.75 0.06
N PRO A 241 -0.46 6.64 0.95
CA PRO A 241 -0.21 6.45 2.38
C PRO A 241 0.47 5.11 2.66
N GLU A 242 1.31 5.07 3.69
CA GLU A 242 2.00 3.85 4.13
C GLU A 242 1.02 2.90 4.83
N ILE A 243 1.09 1.61 4.50
CA ILE A 243 0.23 0.57 5.07
C ILE A 243 1.05 -0.24 6.06
N THR A 244 0.54 -0.33 7.29
CA THR A 244 1.16 -1.06 8.39
C THR A 244 0.27 -2.21 8.84
N VAL A 245 0.85 -3.41 8.87
CA VAL A 245 0.18 -4.60 9.39
C VAL A 245 0.76 -4.91 10.77
N MET A 246 -0.09 -4.82 11.80
CA MET A 246 0.27 -5.17 13.18
C MET A 246 0.81 -6.59 13.27
N VAL A 247 1.90 -6.83 14.00
CA VAL A 247 2.49 -8.18 14.18
C VAL A 247 1.49 -9.12 14.90
N GLY A 248 1.42 -10.37 14.46
CA GLY A 248 0.47 -11.37 14.99
C GLY A 248 0.97 -12.14 16.19
N ASN A 249 0.03 -12.48 17.07
CA ASN A 249 0.29 -13.30 18.27
C ASN A 249 0.14 -14.82 18.01
N TYR A 250 0.08 -15.25 16.74
CA TYR A 250 -0.22 -16.64 16.36
C TYR A 250 0.64 -17.67 17.09
N ARG A 251 1.95 -17.46 17.13
CA ARG A 251 2.87 -18.38 17.81
C ARG A 251 2.55 -18.48 19.31
N GLN A 252 2.29 -17.36 19.96
CA GLN A 252 1.98 -17.33 21.38
C GLN A 252 0.64 -18.02 21.67
N ASP A 253 -0.36 -17.81 20.83
CA ASP A 253 -1.67 -18.43 20.98
C ASP A 253 -1.60 -19.95 20.79
N MET A 254 -0.83 -20.42 19.81
CA MET A 254 -0.59 -21.87 19.61
C MET A 254 0.21 -22.48 20.76
N TYR A 255 1.18 -21.75 21.31
CA TYR A 255 1.90 -22.18 22.50
C TYR A 255 0.99 -22.25 23.74
N ASN A 256 0.12 -21.26 23.94
CA ASN A 256 -0.87 -21.25 25.00
C ASN A 256 -1.86 -22.42 24.84
N MET A 257 -2.27 -22.75 23.61
CA MET A 257 -3.10 -23.92 23.32
C MET A 257 -2.40 -25.23 23.68
N PHE A 258 -1.10 -25.35 23.37
CA PHE A 258 -0.29 -26.51 23.76
C PHE A 258 -0.18 -26.68 25.28
N LEU A 259 -0.02 -25.59 26.03
CA LEU A 259 0.07 -25.61 27.49
C LEU A 259 -1.28 -25.85 28.18
N ALA A 260 -2.35 -25.24 27.68
CA ALA A 260 -3.67 -25.29 28.30
C ALA A 260 -4.37 -26.66 28.10
N GLN A 261 -4.01 -27.40 27.05
CA GLN A 261 -4.52 -28.75 26.75
C GLN A 261 -6.07 -28.82 26.76
N THR A 262 -6.73 -27.73 26.35
CA THR A 262 -8.19 -27.63 26.27
C THR A 262 -8.70 -28.28 25.00
N TYR A 263 -9.78 -29.06 25.08
CA TYR A 263 -10.39 -29.75 23.92
C TYR A 263 -9.47 -30.78 23.23
N THR A 264 -8.53 -31.38 23.96
CA THR A 264 -7.69 -32.47 23.43
C THR A 264 -8.49 -33.75 23.23
N ASP A 265 -8.40 -34.32 22.04
CA ASP A 265 -9.13 -35.50 21.57
C ASP A 265 -8.23 -36.73 21.38
N LEU A 266 -6.91 -36.57 21.53
CA LEU A 266 -5.91 -37.62 21.42
C LEU A 266 -4.94 -37.60 22.61
N ILE A 267 -4.63 -38.78 23.16
CA ILE A 267 -3.63 -38.95 24.21
C ILE A 267 -2.55 -39.91 23.73
N LEU A 268 -1.32 -39.42 23.64
CA LEU A 268 -0.14 -40.23 23.35
C LEU A 268 0.44 -40.76 24.66
N VAL A 269 0.60 -42.08 24.77
CA VAL A 269 1.16 -42.73 25.96
C VAL A 269 2.52 -43.33 25.62
N ILE A 270 3.57 -42.89 26.32
CA ILE A 270 4.91 -43.48 26.28
C ILE A 270 5.25 -43.98 27.67
N SER A 271 5.37 -45.30 27.84
CA SER A 271 5.69 -45.95 29.12
C SER A 271 4.77 -45.49 30.27
N THR A 272 5.18 -44.48 31.04
CA THR A 272 4.43 -43.89 32.18
C THR A 272 3.92 -42.47 31.91
N SER A 273 4.39 -41.81 30.85
CA SER A 273 4.04 -40.43 30.52
C SER A 273 2.84 -40.37 29.57
N LYS A 274 1.93 -39.43 29.80
CA LYS A 274 0.75 -39.17 28.95
C LYS A 274 0.83 -37.75 28.40
N PHE A 275 0.65 -37.61 27.09
CA PHE A 275 0.65 -36.33 26.38
C PHE A 275 -0.69 -36.12 25.68
N PRO A 276 -1.58 -35.29 26.23
CA PRO A 276 -2.82 -34.93 25.55
C PRO A 276 -2.53 -33.90 24.44
N VAL A 277 -3.07 -34.15 23.26
CA VAL A 277 -2.80 -33.43 22.01
C VAL A 277 -4.04 -33.39 21.14
N HIS A 278 -4.05 -32.49 20.16
CA HIS A 278 -5.14 -32.36 19.19
C HIS A 278 -4.87 -33.21 17.93
N ARG A 279 -5.85 -34.01 17.49
CA ARG A 279 -5.74 -34.85 16.28
C ARG A 279 -5.47 -34.03 15.04
N PHE A 280 -6.20 -32.93 14.86
CA PHE A 280 -6.08 -32.08 13.67
C PHE A 280 -4.67 -31.47 13.55
N MET A 281 -4.05 -31.04 14.66
CA MET A 281 -2.68 -30.50 14.67
C MET A 281 -1.66 -31.55 14.22
N LEU A 282 -1.76 -32.77 14.76
CA LEU A 282 -0.86 -33.86 14.41
C LEU A 282 -1.08 -34.36 12.98
N ALA A 283 -2.33 -34.41 12.52
CA ALA A 283 -2.66 -34.76 11.15
C ALA A 283 -2.15 -33.72 10.14
N ALA A 284 -2.15 -32.44 10.49
CA ALA A 284 -1.58 -31.39 9.64
C ALA A 284 -0.04 -31.45 9.57
N ALA A 285 0.62 -31.83 10.66
CA ALA A 285 2.08 -31.87 10.73
C ALA A 285 2.70 -33.20 10.28
N SER A 286 1.97 -34.31 10.38
CA SER A 286 2.48 -35.66 10.13
C SER A 286 1.54 -36.48 9.26
N ASN A 287 2.07 -36.93 8.12
CA ASN A 287 1.32 -37.72 7.15
C ASN A 287 0.97 -39.11 7.71
N ILE A 288 1.82 -39.72 8.54
CA ILE A 288 1.51 -41.01 9.17
C ILE A 288 0.31 -40.88 10.11
N PHE A 289 0.23 -39.82 10.92
CA PHE A 289 -0.95 -39.56 11.76
C PHE A 289 -2.18 -39.25 10.92
N TYR A 290 -2.07 -38.46 9.85
CA TYR A 290 -3.17 -38.21 8.93
C TYR A 290 -3.76 -39.53 8.38
N ARG A 291 -2.91 -40.43 7.87
CA ARG A 291 -3.35 -41.72 7.31
C ARG A 291 -3.96 -42.65 8.35
N ILE A 292 -3.37 -42.72 9.54
CA ILE A 292 -3.80 -43.64 10.59
C ILE A 292 -5.12 -43.19 11.23
N LEU A 293 -5.26 -41.88 11.46
CA LEU A 293 -6.44 -41.30 12.10
C LEU A 293 -7.64 -41.21 11.15
N ASN A 294 -7.42 -41.17 9.83
CA ASN A 294 -8.48 -41.19 8.82
C ASN A 294 -8.88 -42.59 8.34
N THR A 295 -8.13 -43.65 8.65
CA THR A 295 -8.56 -45.01 8.26
C THR A 295 -9.69 -45.49 9.16
N GLU A 296 -10.89 -45.62 8.58
CA GLU A 296 -12.09 -46.16 9.22
C GLU A 296 -11.81 -47.50 9.92
N ILE A 297 -12.32 -47.66 11.15
CA ILE A 297 -12.33 -48.93 11.86
C ILE A 297 -13.56 -49.69 11.36
N PRO A 298 -13.43 -50.87 10.72
CA PRO A 298 -14.59 -51.65 10.35
C PRO A 298 -15.33 -52.06 11.62
N ASP A 299 -16.58 -51.64 11.69
CA ASP A 299 -17.55 -52.02 12.72
C ASP A 299 -17.80 -53.53 12.59
N MET A 300 -17.06 -54.36 13.33
CA MET A 300 -17.44 -55.76 13.53
C MET A 300 -18.56 -55.82 14.56
N GLY A 301 -19.73 -55.31 14.14
CA GLY A 301 -21.00 -55.49 14.83
C GLY A 301 -21.20 -56.98 15.12
N GLY A 302 -21.44 -57.26 16.41
CA GLY A 302 -21.64 -58.61 16.90
C GLY A 302 -22.66 -59.37 16.08
N ARG A 303 -22.31 -60.61 15.72
CA ARG A 303 -23.30 -61.64 15.40
C ARG A 303 -24.14 -61.88 16.65
N SER A 304 -25.22 -61.12 16.79
CA SER A 304 -26.39 -61.54 17.53
C SER A 304 -27.12 -62.55 16.66
N SER A 305 -27.00 -63.83 16.99
CA SER A 305 -27.84 -64.89 16.43
C SER A 305 -29.20 -64.87 17.12
N SER A 306 -30.25 -64.62 16.32
CA SER A 306 -31.65 -65.09 16.40
C SER A 306 -32.53 -64.05 15.70
N GLU A 307 -33.35 -64.29 14.67
CA GLU A 307 -33.77 -65.41 13.83
C GLU A 307 -34.25 -64.72 12.51
N SER A 308 -33.92 -65.22 11.32
CA SER A 308 -34.89 -65.91 10.43
C SER A 308 -36.32 -65.33 10.46
N SER A 309 -37.01 -64.91 9.40
CA SER A 309 -36.80 -64.83 7.95
C SER A 309 -38.03 -64.10 7.37
N MET A 310 -37.85 -63.48 6.20
CA MET A 310 -38.79 -63.13 5.13
C MET A 310 -40.30 -63.47 5.24
N VAL A 311 -41.13 -62.55 4.70
CA VAL A 311 -42.16 -62.71 3.62
C VAL A 311 -43.13 -61.50 3.76
N SER A 312 -42.95 -60.46 2.95
CA SER A 312 -43.70 -60.15 1.71
C SER A 312 -45.11 -59.55 1.91
N SER A 313 -45.22 -58.34 1.34
CA SER A 313 -46.32 -57.85 0.48
C SER A 313 -47.64 -57.33 1.09
N THR A 314 -47.95 -56.11 0.61
CA THR A 314 -49.23 -55.62 0.06
C THR A 314 -50.24 -54.88 0.95
N PHE A 315 -50.69 -53.73 0.40
CA PHE A 315 -51.84 -52.87 0.76
C PHE A 315 -51.72 -52.12 2.10
N GLY A 316 -51.92 -50.81 2.22
CA GLY A 316 -52.70 -49.85 1.44
C GLY A 316 -53.64 -49.14 2.42
N GLU A 317 -53.54 -47.80 2.52
CA GLU A 317 -54.49 -46.85 3.14
C GLU A 317 -54.69 -46.93 4.67
N ALA A 318 -54.91 -45.87 5.45
CA ALA A 318 -54.95 -44.42 5.25
C ALA A 318 -54.88 -43.77 6.64
N THR A 319 -54.24 -42.60 6.75
CA THR A 319 -54.46 -41.66 7.84
C THR A 319 -55.63 -40.75 7.48
N THR A 320 -56.82 -41.01 8.00
CA THR A 320 -57.84 -39.98 8.30
C THR A 320 -58.82 -40.50 9.35
N ALA A 321 -58.91 -39.75 10.44
CA ALA A 321 -60.10 -39.44 11.23
C ALA A 321 -60.93 -40.56 11.89
N ASP A 322 -61.06 -40.38 13.20
CA ASP A 322 -62.29 -40.41 13.99
C ASP A 322 -63.01 -41.71 14.38
N PHE A 323 -63.48 -41.62 15.62
CA PHE A 323 -64.53 -42.32 16.35
C PHE A 323 -64.20 -43.57 17.19
N ASN A 324 -64.45 -43.34 18.48
CA ASN A 324 -64.74 -44.23 19.60
C ASN A 324 -65.47 -45.53 19.28
N ASP A 325 -65.38 -46.40 20.29
CA ASP A 325 -66.30 -47.47 20.73
C ASP A 325 -65.92 -48.86 20.25
N ASP A 326 -66.15 -49.90 21.04
CA ASP A 326 -66.22 -50.06 22.48
C ASP A 326 -66.08 -51.58 22.67
N THR A 327 -65.85 -52.00 23.90
CA THR A 327 -66.33 -53.26 24.47
C THR A 327 -66.18 -54.61 23.74
N GLU A 328 -65.59 -55.53 24.51
CA GLU A 328 -66.08 -56.91 24.70
C GLU A 328 -65.83 -57.94 23.58
N CYS A 329 -65.56 -59.22 23.84
CA CYS A 329 -65.24 -60.00 25.03
C CYS A 329 -65.12 -61.46 24.52
N LEU A 330 -64.64 -62.36 25.38
CA LEU A 330 -64.91 -63.81 25.32
C LEU A 330 -64.17 -64.59 24.19
N ILE A 331 -63.64 -65.79 24.35
CA ILE A 331 -63.77 -66.82 25.39
C ILE A 331 -62.91 -68.03 24.96
N ARG A 332 -62.42 -68.78 25.96
CA ARG A 332 -62.15 -70.24 25.93
C ARG A 332 -61.01 -70.75 25.03
N ASN A 333 -60.32 -71.85 25.35
CA ASN A 333 -60.47 -72.81 26.44
C ASN A 333 -59.14 -73.58 26.60
N GLU A 334 -58.89 -74.05 27.82
CA GLU A 334 -58.55 -75.43 28.20
C GLU A 334 -57.78 -76.32 27.18
N SER A 335 -56.83 -77.18 27.54
CA SER A 335 -56.25 -77.65 28.80
C SER A 335 -55.32 -78.83 28.43
N ARG A 336 -54.37 -79.19 29.33
CA ARG A 336 -53.92 -80.57 29.63
C ARG A 336 -53.21 -81.37 28.51
N THR A 337 -52.27 -82.29 28.73
CA THR A 337 -51.36 -82.72 29.81
C THR A 337 -50.44 -83.79 29.18
N GLN A 338 -49.23 -83.91 29.71
CA GLN A 338 -48.44 -85.16 29.89
C GLN A 338 -47.86 -85.96 28.71
N ARG A 339 -46.52 -86.00 28.74
CA ARG A 339 -45.61 -87.18 28.79
C ARG A 339 -45.84 -88.32 27.79
N MET A 340 -44.80 -88.67 27.02
CA MET A 340 -44.03 -89.93 27.19
C MET A 340 -42.94 -90.11 26.10
N TRP A 341 -41.75 -90.49 26.57
CA TRP A 341 -40.85 -91.53 26.05
C TRP A 341 -39.95 -91.28 24.82
N GLU A 342 -38.65 -91.21 25.14
CA GLU A 342 -37.56 -92.07 24.65
C GLU A 342 -37.65 -92.64 23.23
N HIS A 343 -36.72 -92.24 22.36
CA HIS A 343 -35.66 -93.11 21.78
C HIS A 343 -35.05 -92.43 20.55
N LEU A 344 -33.73 -92.16 20.56
CA LEU A 344 -32.77 -92.58 19.51
C LEU A 344 -31.35 -92.03 19.76
N LYS A 345 -30.58 -92.85 20.48
CA LYS A 345 -29.16 -93.19 20.33
C LYS A 345 -28.26 -92.39 19.34
N ARG A 346 -27.12 -92.00 19.92
CA ARG A 346 -25.71 -92.18 19.46
C ARG A 346 -25.13 -91.22 18.40
N ARG A 347 -24.21 -90.34 18.83
CA ARG A 347 -22.73 -90.46 18.76
C ARG A 347 -22.08 -89.16 19.28
N SER A 348 -21.30 -89.23 20.38
CA SER A 348 -19.85 -88.91 20.47
C SER A 348 -19.44 -87.56 19.84
N SER A 349 -18.89 -86.57 20.55
CA SER A 349 -17.78 -86.64 21.51
C SER A 349 -17.71 -85.41 22.44
N TYR A 350 -17.41 -85.64 23.73
CA TYR A 350 -16.48 -84.96 24.66
C TYR A 350 -15.92 -83.57 24.20
N GLN A 351 -15.80 -82.50 24.99
CA GLN A 351 -15.65 -82.38 26.45
C GLN A 351 -15.72 -80.90 26.91
N ALA A 352 -16.34 -80.71 28.07
CA ALA A 352 -16.13 -79.71 29.14
C ALA A 352 -15.75 -78.24 28.84
N LEU A 353 -16.61 -77.35 29.37
CA LEU A 353 -16.41 -75.94 29.71
C LEU A 353 -15.15 -75.68 30.56
N PRO A 354 -14.68 -74.42 30.61
CA PRO A 354 -14.84 -73.69 31.87
C PRO A 354 -15.29 -72.23 31.76
N LEU A 355 -16.20 -71.89 32.68
CA LEU A 355 -16.30 -70.71 33.53
C LEU A 355 -16.28 -69.28 32.92
N ILE A 356 -17.42 -68.63 33.15
CA ILE A 356 -17.69 -67.20 33.10
C ILE A 356 -16.76 -66.43 34.06
N GLU A 357 -16.05 -65.41 33.58
CA GLU A 357 -15.67 -64.25 34.37
C GLU A 357 -16.08 -62.94 33.66
N THR A 358 -16.99 -62.24 34.33
CA THR A 358 -17.31 -60.80 34.35
C THR A 358 -16.81 -59.85 33.24
N LYS A 359 -17.78 -59.17 32.62
CA LYS A 359 -17.70 -58.06 31.64
C LYS A 359 -16.60 -57.02 31.93
N ARG A 360 -15.78 -56.72 30.91
CA ARG A 360 -15.00 -55.46 30.73
C ARG A 360 -15.58 -54.66 29.55
N PRO A 361 -15.35 -53.34 29.44
CA PRO A 361 -15.75 -52.56 28.28
C PRO A 361 -15.08 -53.14 27.02
N SER A 362 -15.79 -53.11 25.89
CA SER A 362 -15.29 -53.64 24.61
C SER A 362 -14.15 -52.77 24.07
N ASP A 363 -12.92 -53.04 24.51
CA ASP A 363 -11.70 -52.45 23.97
C ASP A 363 -11.52 -52.90 22.50
N LEU A 364 -11.70 -51.99 21.54
CA LEU A 364 -11.38 -52.18 20.12
C LEU A 364 -9.87 -51.97 19.89
N TYR A 365 -9.20 -52.94 19.28
CA TYR A 365 -7.76 -52.89 18.94
C TYR A 365 -7.56 -52.73 17.43
N LYS A 366 -6.62 -51.88 17.00
CA LYS A 366 -6.13 -51.77 15.61
C LYS A 366 -4.67 -52.21 15.59
N ASP A 367 -4.37 -53.33 14.92
CA ASP A 367 -2.99 -53.76 14.67
C ASP A 367 -2.39 -52.88 13.57
N LEU A 368 -1.28 -52.20 13.88
CA LEU A 368 -0.60 -51.28 12.98
C LEU A 368 0.81 -51.80 12.70
N HIS A 369 1.11 -52.06 11.43
CA HIS A 369 2.46 -52.41 10.98
C HIS A 369 3.32 -51.15 10.82
N HIS A 370 3.73 -50.54 11.94
CA HIS A 370 4.68 -49.43 11.95
C HIS A 370 5.50 -49.45 13.26
N PRO A 371 6.83 -49.23 13.23
CA PRO A 371 7.71 -49.40 14.39
C PRO A 371 7.40 -48.45 15.57
N LEU A 372 6.65 -47.37 15.33
CA LEU A 372 6.28 -46.37 16.34
C LEU A 372 5.01 -46.73 17.14
N PHE A 373 4.06 -47.50 16.58
CA PHE A 373 2.75 -47.71 17.20
C PHE A 373 2.64 -49.10 17.85
N GLN A 374 2.38 -49.14 19.14
CA GLN A 374 2.16 -50.39 19.88
C GLN A 374 0.68 -50.81 19.88
N SER A 375 -0.24 -49.86 20.02
CA SER A 375 -1.69 -50.09 19.86
C SER A 375 -2.43 -48.75 19.78
N ILE A 376 -3.56 -48.71 19.06
CA ILE A 376 -4.53 -47.61 19.14
C ILE A 376 -5.80 -48.14 19.79
N ARG A 377 -6.25 -47.44 20.82
CA ARG A 377 -7.51 -47.70 21.53
C ARG A 377 -8.39 -46.47 21.39
N ILE A 378 -9.67 -46.67 21.11
CA ILE A 378 -10.66 -45.59 21.21
C ILE A 378 -11.48 -45.86 22.46
N ILE A 379 -11.43 -44.94 23.41
CA ILE A 379 -12.19 -45.02 24.64
C ILE A 379 -13.25 -43.93 24.60
N GLN A 380 -14.51 -44.34 24.72
CA GLN A 380 -15.62 -43.42 24.91
C GLN A 380 -15.59 -42.98 26.38
N VAL A 381 -15.23 -41.71 26.62
CA VAL A 381 -15.17 -41.13 27.96
C VAL A 381 -16.45 -40.33 28.18
N ASP A 382 -17.22 -40.73 29.18
CA ASP A 382 -18.35 -39.94 29.67
C ASP A 382 -17.80 -38.72 30.40
N ASN A 383 -17.93 -37.54 29.78
CA ASN A 383 -17.74 -36.30 30.52
C ASN A 383 -18.87 -36.17 31.55
N ASN A 384 -18.61 -35.59 32.72
CA ASN A 384 -19.59 -35.29 33.78
C ASN A 384 -20.80 -34.41 33.34
N ARG A 385 -20.93 -34.12 32.04
CA ARG A 385 -21.92 -33.26 31.40
C ARG A 385 -22.41 -33.91 30.09
N SER A 386 -23.15 -35.02 30.21
CA SER A 386 -24.08 -35.62 29.21
C SER A 386 -23.69 -35.75 27.73
N ASN A 387 -22.43 -35.54 27.33
CA ASN A 387 -21.90 -35.81 26.00
C ASN A 387 -20.73 -36.79 26.13
N SER A 388 -20.86 -37.98 25.54
CA SER A 388 -19.77 -38.94 25.45
C SER A 388 -18.76 -38.48 24.39
N VAL A 389 -17.52 -38.21 24.77
CA VAL A 389 -16.46 -37.82 23.82
C VAL A 389 -15.56 -39.03 23.58
N ASN A 390 -15.39 -39.40 22.31
CA ASN A 390 -14.46 -40.46 21.92
C ASN A 390 -13.03 -39.93 22.02
N GLN A 391 -12.29 -40.35 23.06
CA GLN A 391 -10.87 -40.07 23.18
C GLN A 391 -10.06 -41.18 22.51
N THR A 392 -9.17 -40.80 21.60
CA THR A 392 -8.25 -41.75 20.97
C THR A 392 -6.99 -41.84 21.83
N ILE A 393 -6.66 -43.04 22.32
CA ILE A 393 -5.42 -43.30 23.05
C ILE A 393 -4.48 -44.08 22.15
N VAL A 394 -3.31 -43.52 21.90
CA VAL A 394 -2.29 -44.13 21.05
C VAL A 394 -1.08 -44.47 21.92
N ASN A 395 -0.82 -45.77 22.06
CA ASN A 395 0.36 -46.27 22.77
C ASN A 395 1.54 -46.30 21.81
N LEU A 396 2.58 -45.55 22.14
CA LEU A 396 3.81 -45.46 21.37
C LEU A 396 4.87 -46.43 21.92
N THR A 397 5.73 -46.94 21.05
CA THR A 397 6.84 -47.83 21.46
C THR A 397 7.89 -47.08 22.29
N LYS A 398 8.66 -47.83 23.09
CA LYS A 398 9.78 -47.31 23.91
C LYS A 398 10.98 -46.80 23.08
N LEU A 399 10.86 -46.79 21.76
CA LEU A 399 11.90 -46.30 20.84
C LEU A 399 12.02 -44.77 20.85
N VAL A 400 11.02 -44.06 21.39
CA VAL A 400 11.01 -42.61 21.52
C VAL A 400 11.07 -42.22 23.00
N THR A 401 11.98 -41.31 23.37
CA THR A 401 12.08 -40.79 24.73
C THR A 401 10.98 -39.76 25.01
N SER A 402 10.55 -39.67 26.27
CA SER A 402 9.51 -38.72 26.71
C SER A 402 9.89 -37.26 26.42
N GLN A 403 11.17 -36.92 26.55
CA GLN A 403 11.70 -35.58 26.29
C GLN A 403 11.75 -35.27 24.79
N ALA A 404 12.17 -36.24 23.95
CA ALA A 404 12.18 -36.08 22.51
C ALA A 404 10.76 -35.89 21.94
N LEU A 405 9.77 -36.66 22.41
CA LEU A 405 8.38 -36.49 21.99
C LEU A 405 7.85 -35.10 22.38
N HIS A 406 8.12 -34.63 23.60
CA HIS A 406 7.68 -33.30 24.04
C HIS A 406 8.23 -32.18 23.15
N GLN A 407 9.50 -32.25 22.76
CA GLN A 407 10.10 -31.29 21.83
C GLN A 407 9.51 -31.39 20.42
N CYS A 408 9.26 -32.60 19.92
CA CYS A 408 8.58 -32.79 18.63
C CYS A 408 7.16 -32.21 18.65
N LEU A 409 6.41 -32.40 19.74
CA LEU A 409 5.08 -31.83 19.92
C LEU A 409 5.13 -30.31 20.05
N LYS A 410 6.06 -29.75 20.83
CA LYS A 410 6.27 -28.30 20.91
C LYS A 410 6.53 -27.71 19.52
N PHE A 411 7.38 -28.36 18.73
CA PHE A 411 7.65 -27.97 17.34
C PHE A 411 6.40 -27.98 16.45
N VAL A 412 5.51 -28.96 16.59
CA VAL A 412 4.25 -29.03 15.81
C VAL A 412 3.36 -27.80 16.07
N TYR A 413 3.38 -27.24 17.29
CA TYR A 413 2.52 -26.11 17.67
C TYR A 413 3.20 -24.75 17.45
N THR A 414 4.49 -24.62 17.78
CA THR A 414 5.20 -23.33 17.75
C THR A 414 6.14 -23.15 16.57
N GLY A 415 6.51 -24.25 15.89
CA GLY A 415 7.56 -24.26 14.88
C GLY A 415 8.98 -24.09 15.45
N THR A 416 9.15 -24.15 16.77
CA THR A 416 10.44 -23.93 17.45
C THR A 416 10.82 -25.14 18.31
N ILE A 417 12.13 -25.28 18.57
CA ILE A 417 12.69 -26.34 19.41
C ILE A 417 13.60 -25.67 20.44
N GLU A 418 13.55 -26.10 21.69
CA GLU A 418 14.54 -25.71 22.69
C GLU A 418 15.62 -26.78 22.74
N ILE A 419 16.77 -26.49 22.13
CA ILE A 419 17.95 -27.35 22.21
C ILE A 419 18.75 -26.90 23.42
N GLU A 420 18.55 -27.56 24.56
CA GLU A 420 19.46 -27.44 25.70
C GLU A 420 20.84 -27.98 25.31
N LYS A 421 21.92 -27.44 25.90
CA LYS A 421 23.33 -27.65 25.50
C LYS A 421 23.87 -29.10 25.62
N GLU A 422 23.02 -30.09 25.88
CA GLU A 422 23.42 -31.49 25.99
C GLU A 422 23.29 -32.22 24.64
N LEU A 423 24.45 -32.58 24.07
CA LEU A 423 24.60 -33.22 22.75
C LEU A 423 23.84 -34.55 22.56
N ASN A 424 23.43 -35.21 23.64
CA ASN A 424 22.74 -36.51 23.57
C ASN A 424 21.26 -36.37 23.19
N ASN A 425 20.62 -35.23 23.45
CA ASN A 425 19.18 -35.06 23.20
C ASN A 425 18.85 -34.87 21.71
N LEU A 426 19.79 -34.41 20.89
CA LEU A 426 19.52 -34.06 19.49
C LEU A 426 19.38 -35.29 18.58
N GLN A 427 20.14 -36.35 18.84
CA GLN A 427 20.01 -37.62 18.10
C GLN A 427 18.66 -38.30 18.42
N ASP A 428 18.24 -38.27 19.68
CA ASP A 428 16.94 -38.80 20.12
C ASP A 428 15.76 -38.04 19.51
N ILE A 429 15.83 -36.70 19.46
CA ILE A 429 14.82 -35.86 18.80
C ILE A 429 14.78 -36.16 17.29
N LYS A 430 15.93 -36.33 16.64
CA LYS A 430 15.99 -36.68 15.22
C LYS A 430 15.36 -38.04 14.94
N GLN A 431 15.68 -39.05 15.75
CA GLN A 431 15.07 -40.38 15.63
C GLN A 431 13.55 -40.31 15.85
N ALA A 432 13.09 -39.53 16.82
CA ALA A 432 11.66 -39.31 17.04
C ALA A 432 10.99 -38.62 15.85
N ALA A 433 11.62 -37.58 15.29
CA ALA A 433 11.12 -36.85 14.13
C ALA A 433 10.97 -37.75 12.89
N ASP A 434 11.98 -38.58 12.61
CA ASP A 434 11.97 -39.53 11.50
C ASP A 434 10.84 -40.56 11.65
N LEU A 435 10.65 -41.09 12.86
CA LEU A 435 9.60 -42.07 13.14
C LEU A 435 8.19 -41.46 13.13
N LEU A 436 8.05 -40.17 13.44
CA LEU A 436 6.80 -39.41 13.37
C LEU A 436 6.54 -38.85 11.96
N GLU A 437 7.43 -39.13 10.98
CA GLU A 437 7.42 -38.56 9.63
C GLU A 437 7.34 -37.02 9.60
N LEU A 438 7.97 -36.35 10.58
CA LEU A 438 8.07 -34.90 10.64
C LEU A 438 9.21 -34.43 9.73
N THR A 439 9.00 -34.53 8.42
CA THR A 439 10.01 -34.27 7.38
C THR A 439 10.73 -32.93 7.55
N GLN A 440 10.00 -31.90 7.96
CA GLN A 440 10.52 -30.55 8.20
C GLN A 440 11.45 -30.47 9.41
N LEU A 441 11.10 -31.17 10.50
CA LEU A 441 11.90 -31.26 11.71
C LEU A 441 13.20 -32.02 11.41
N SER A 442 13.10 -33.14 10.71
CA SER A 442 14.26 -33.94 10.27
C SER A 442 15.20 -33.15 9.36
N GLN A 443 14.67 -32.33 8.45
CA GLN A 443 15.46 -31.42 7.60
C GLN A 443 16.14 -30.33 8.42
N LEU A 444 15.46 -29.72 9.40
CA LEU A 444 16.06 -28.70 10.26
C LEU A 444 17.20 -29.27 11.12
N LEU A 445 17.00 -30.48 11.67
CA LEU A 445 18.00 -31.19 12.48
C LEU A 445 19.16 -31.79 11.66
N SER A 446 19.06 -31.80 10.34
CA SER A 446 20.15 -32.23 9.43
C SER A 446 21.19 -31.13 9.17
N LYS A 447 20.88 -29.87 9.51
CA LYS A 447 21.79 -28.72 9.34
C LYS A 447 22.90 -28.73 10.41
N PRO A 448 24.11 -28.21 10.09
CA PRO A 448 25.24 -28.19 11.02
C PRO A 448 24.97 -27.32 12.27
N GLN A 449 25.49 -27.75 13.43
CA GLN A 449 25.23 -27.17 14.76
C GLN A 449 25.56 -25.67 14.90
N THR A 450 26.48 -25.14 14.10
CA THR A 450 26.82 -23.71 14.04
C THR A 450 25.68 -22.82 13.52
N VAL A 451 24.73 -23.39 12.77
CA VAL A 451 23.54 -22.71 12.24
C VAL A 451 22.32 -22.90 13.15
N LEU A 452 22.30 -23.94 14.00
CA LEU A 452 21.19 -24.22 14.91
C LEU A 452 21.13 -23.25 16.10
N SER A 453 22.27 -22.73 16.57
CA SER A 453 22.33 -21.76 17.67
C SER A 453 21.82 -20.37 17.32
N SER A 454 21.82 -19.99 16.04
CA SER A 454 21.26 -18.73 15.54
C SER A 454 19.77 -18.82 15.16
N ILE A 455 19.21 -20.03 15.12
CA ILE A 455 17.79 -20.30 14.81
C ILE A 455 16.91 -20.36 16.07
N ASN A 456 17.51 -20.38 17.26
CA ASN A 456 16.76 -20.43 18.52
C ASN A 456 15.79 -19.26 18.72
N ASP A 457 16.03 -18.11 18.05
CA ASP A 457 15.18 -16.92 18.16
C ASP A 457 14.19 -16.74 16.98
N GLU A 458 14.49 -17.26 15.79
CA GLU A 458 13.61 -17.14 14.60
C GLU A 458 13.43 -18.47 13.84
N PRO A 459 12.19 -19.01 13.75
CA PRO A 459 11.93 -20.23 12.98
C PRO A 459 12.09 -19.97 11.49
N SER A 460 12.58 -20.96 10.76
CA SER A 460 12.67 -20.86 9.31
C SER A 460 11.26 -20.72 8.70
N PRO A 461 11.01 -19.68 7.87
CA PRO A 461 9.68 -19.35 7.37
C PRO A 461 9.02 -20.49 6.58
N HIS A 462 9.81 -21.26 5.83
CA HIS A 462 9.35 -22.40 5.02
C HIS A 462 8.65 -23.51 5.84
N ILE A 463 9.06 -23.73 7.09
CA ILE A 463 8.51 -24.79 7.95
C ILE A 463 7.11 -24.41 8.44
N CYS A 464 6.97 -23.18 8.95
CA CYS A 464 5.66 -22.67 9.37
C CYS A 464 4.67 -22.61 8.20
N LEU A 465 5.14 -22.27 6.99
CA LEU A 465 4.27 -22.19 5.81
C LEU A 465 3.65 -23.54 5.43
N SER A 466 4.41 -24.63 5.41
CA SER A 466 3.85 -25.92 4.98
C SER A 466 2.90 -26.55 6.01
N ILE A 467 3.09 -26.31 7.31
CA ILE A 467 2.10 -26.70 8.33
C ILE A 467 0.81 -25.90 8.14
N LYS A 468 0.90 -24.58 7.91
CA LYS A 468 -0.26 -23.71 7.65
C LYS A 468 -1.01 -24.13 6.37
N GLU A 469 -0.31 -24.44 5.28
CA GLU A 469 -0.93 -24.93 4.04
C GLU A 469 -1.67 -26.26 4.25
N ASN A 470 -1.09 -27.18 5.02
CA ASN A 470 -1.74 -28.44 5.35
C ASN A 470 -2.98 -28.24 6.24
N MET A 471 -2.93 -27.27 7.16
CA MET A 471 -4.09 -26.87 7.96
C MET A 471 -5.21 -26.29 7.08
N GLU A 472 -4.89 -25.41 6.14
CA GLU A 472 -5.88 -24.86 5.22
C GLU A 472 -6.52 -25.97 4.36
N LYS A 473 -5.72 -26.87 3.79
CA LYS A 473 -6.22 -27.97 2.96
C LYS A 473 -7.07 -28.97 3.75
N HIS A 474 -6.54 -29.54 4.84
CA HIS A 474 -7.19 -30.65 5.53
C HIS A 474 -8.16 -30.21 6.64
N CYS A 475 -7.91 -29.10 7.32
CA CYS A 475 -8.79 -28.65 8.40
C CYS A 475 -9.92 -27.77 7.89
N ILE A 476 -9.65 -26.84 6.96
CA ILE A 476 -10.69 -25.94 6.42
C ILE A 476 -11.38 -26.57 5.19
N GLY A 477 -10.62 -27.15 4.27
CA GLY A 477 -11.16 -27.80 3.07
C GLY A 477 -11.93 -29.09 3.37
N ASP A 478 -11.26 -30.09 3.94
CA ASP A 478 -11.87 -31.41 4.21
C ASP A 478 -12.69 -31.45 5.51
N GLY A 479 -12.45 -30.52 6.44
CA GLY A 479 -13.10 -30.50 7.75
C GLY A 479 -12.68 -31.67 8.67
N CYS A 480 -11.49 -32.22 8.47
CA CYS A 480 -11.00 -33.39 9.21
C CYS A 480 -10.96 -33.13 10.72
N PHE A 481 -11.54 -34.03 11.52
CA PHE A 481 -11.56 -34.00 12.99
C PHE A 481 -12.25 -32.78 13.63
N SER A 482 -13.11 -32.09 12.87
CA SER A 482 -13.92 -31.00 13.39
C SER A 482 -14.87 -31.47 14.50
N ASP A 483 -14.97 -30.65 15.55
CA ASP A 483 -15.81 -30.88 16.73
C ASP A 483 -17.00 -29.91 16.81
N ILE A 484 -17.08 -28.94 15.89
CA ILE A 484 -18.15 -27.95 15.83
C ILE A 484 -18.55 -27.60 14.40
N ILE A 485 -19.85 -27.34 14.21
CA ILE A 485 -20.44 -26.94 12.94
C ILE A 485 -21.11 -25.56 13.13
N PHE A 486 -20.83 -24.63 12.23
CA PHE A 486 -21.49 -23.34 12.14
C PHE A 486 -22.55 -23.36 11.04
N GLU A 487 -23.77 -22.97 11.40
CA GLU A 487 -24.87 -22.72 10.48
C GLU A 487 -24.87 -21.24 10.09
N LEU A 488 -24.59 -20.99 8.81
CA LEU A 488 -24.43 -19.69 8.17
C LEU A 488 -25.62 -19.42 7.23
N ASP A 489 -25.74 -18.19 6.75
CA ASP A 489 -26.91 -17.78 5.95
C ASP A 489 -27.06 -18.57 4.64
N ASP A 490 -25.95 -19.01 4.04
CA ASP A 490 -25.86 -19.69 2.75
C ASP A 490 -25.27 -21.11 2.82
N GLY A 491 -25.05 -21.66 4.03
CA GLY A 491 -24.54 -23.03 4.18
C GLY A 491 -24.04 -23.39 5.57
N GLN A 492 -23.29 -24.50 5.66
CA GLN A 492 -22.67 -24.96 6.92
C GLN A 492 -21.16 -25.08 6.76
N MET A 493 -20.42 -24.71 7.81
CA MET A 493 -18.96 -24.82 7.85
C MET A 493 -18.50 -25.52 9.13
N LYS A 494 -17.50 -26.39 9.01
CA LYS A 494 -16.92 -27.12 10.12
C LYS A 494 -15.69 -26.42 10.66
N ALA A 495 -15.45 -26.49 11.97
CA ALA A 495 -14.28 -25.89 12.62
C ALA A 495 -13.84 -26.69 13.86
N HIS A 496 -12.78 -26.20 14.53
CA HIS A 496 -12.20 -26.80 15.73
C HIS A 496 -12.29 -25.82 16.90
N ARG A 497 -12.98 -26.20 17.98
CA ARG A 497 -13.13 -25.36 19.19
C ARG A 497 -11.78 -24.90 19.74
N ALA A 498 -10.78 -25.79 19.72
CA ALA A 498 -9.43 -25.50 20.20
C ALA A 498 -8.83 -24.23 19.57
N ILE A 499 -8.85 -24.10 18.24
CA ILE A 499 -8.31 -22.92 17.54
C ILE A 499 -9.18 -21.69 17.77
N LEU A 500 -10.50 -21.83 17.69
CA LEU A 500 -11.41 -20.68 17.86
C LEU A 500 -11.26 -20.05 19.23
N VAL A 501 -11.17 -20.89 20.27
CA VAL A 501 -10.95 -20.46 21.66
C VAL A 501 -9.54 -19.90 21.85
N ALA A 502 -8.51 -20.46 21.21
CA ALA A 502 -7.15 -19.97 21.34
C ALA A 502 -6.97 -18.59 20.70
N ARG A 503 -7.59 -18.34 19.54
CA ARG A 503 -7.28 -17.20 18.65
C ARG A 503 -8.33 -16.10 18.62
N CYS A 504 -9.52 -16.31 19.20
CA CYS A 504 -10.57 -15.31 19.26
C CYS A 504 -11.21 -15.27 20.65
N ASP A 505 -11.03 -14.15 21.35
CA ASP A 505 -11.56 -13.99 22.72
C ASP A 505 -13.10 -13.98 22.76
N VAL A 506 -13.75 -13.44 21.73
CA VAL A 506 -15.22 -13.47 21.61
C VAL A 506 -15.72 -14.90 21.48
N MET A 507 -15.07 -15.72 20.64
CA MET A 507 -15.41 -17.14 20.50
C MET A 507 -15.03 -17.94 21.73
N ARG A 508 -13.93 -17.60 22.42
CA ARG A 508 -13.59 -18.16 23.74
C ARG A 508 -14.72 -17.91 24.73
N ALA A 509 -15.22 -16.68 24.85
CA ALA A 509 -16.32 -16.36 25.74
C ALA A 509 -17.60 -17.12 25.37
N MET A 510 -17.92 -17.23 24.07
CA MET A 510 -19.09 -17.95 23.57
C MET A 510 -19.02 -19.47 23.83
N LEU A 511 -17.84 -20.07 23.67
CA LEU A 511 -17.65 -21.52 23.72
C LEU A 511 -17.25 -22.04 25.12
N THR A 512 -17.03 -21.16 26.08
CA THR A 512 -16.66 -21.51 27.47
C THR A 512 -17.74 -21.07 28.45
N GLY A 513 -17.72 -21.59 29.68
CA GLY A 513 -18.70 -21.26 30.71
C GLY A 513 -20.06 -21.94 30.50
N ASP A 514 -21.11 -21.25 30.94
CA ASP A 514 -22.48 -21.79 30.99
C ASP A 514 -23.37 -21.31 29.83
N PHE A 515 -22.77 -20.79 28.74
CA PHE A 515 -23.50 -20.40 27.55
C PHE A 515 -24.11 -21.61 26.82
N ARG A 516 -25.19 -21.38 26.06
CA ARG A 516 -25.89 -22.42 25.31
C ARG A 516 -24.97 -23.03 24.24
N GLU A 517 -24.21 -22.17 23.60
CA GLU A 517 -23.25 -22.46 22.54
C GLU A 517 -22.12 -23.35 23.03
N ALA A 518 -21.70 -23.21 24.30
CA ALA A 518 -20.68 -24.04 24.91
C ALA A 518 -21.05 -25.53 24.92
N HIS A 519 -22.35 -25.86 24.96
CA HIS A 519 -22.87 -27.23 25.01
C HIS A 519 -23.40 -27.75 23.67
N SER A 520 -23.43 -26.89 22.63
CA SER A 520 -23.92 -27.26 21.31
C SER A 520 -22.79 -27.68 20.37
N ASN A 521 -23.07 -28.67 19.52
CA ASN A 521 -22.21 -29.06 18.40
C ASN A 521 -22.54 -28.27 17.13
N VAL A 522 -23.70 -27.60 17.10
CA VAL A 522 -24.15 -26.75 15.99
C VAL A 522 -24.43 -25.34 16.52
N ILE A 523 -23.75 -24.34 15.98
CA ILE A 523 -23.92 -22.93 16.36
C ILE A 523 -24.47 -22.15 15.17
N VAL A 524 -25.59 -21.45 15.37
CA VAL A 524 -26.15 -20.55 14.37
C VAL A 524 -25.42 -19.21 14.46
N PHE A 525 -24.90 -18.73 13.33
CA PHE A 525 -24.12 -17.49 13.27
C PHE A 525 -24.69 -16.55 12.19
N PRO A 526 -25.76 -15.82 12.52
CA PRO A 526 -26.54 -15.08 11.54
C PRO A 526 -25.78 -13.86 10.97
N GLY A 527 -26.12 -13.51 9.73
CA GLY A 527 -25.58 -12.34 9.02
C GLY A 527 -24.18 -12.56 8.45
N VAL A 528 -23.76 -13.82 8.30
CA VAL A 528 -22.44 -14.17 7.79
C VAL A 528 -22.57 -15.24 6.72
N THR A 529 -21.94 -14.98 5.58
CA THR A 529 -21.87 -15.92 4.46
C THR A 529 -20.69 -16.88 4.60
N LEU A 530 -20.76 -18.01 3.91
CA LEU A 530 -19.74 -19.05 3.83
C LEU A 530 -18.43 -18.47 3.32
N TYR A 531 -18.49 -17.60 2.30
CA TYR A 531 -17.30 -16.90 1.80
C TYR A 531 -16.58 -16.10 2.90
N THR A 532 -17.32 -15.30 3.67
CA THR A 532 -16.76 -14.45 4.72
C THR A 532 -16.22 -15.29 5.88
N PHE A 533 -16.98 -16.31 6.29
CA PHE A 533 -16.57 -17.19 7.39
C PHE A 533 -15.35 -18.03 7.01
N HIS A 534 -15.27 -18.51 5.77
CA HIS A 534 -14.09 -19.22 5.26
C HIS A 534 -12.83 -18.35 5.35
N LYS A 535 -12.89 -17.08 4.94
CA LYS A 535 -11.74 -16.16 5.06
C LYS A 535 -11.34 -15.90 6.50
N LEU A 536 -12.32 -15.80 7.41
CA LEU A 536 -12.06 -15.73 8.85
C LEU A 536 -11.35 -16.99 9.35
N LEU A 537 -11.80 -18.19 8.94
CA LEU A 537 -11.14 -19.43 9.33
C LEU A 537 -9.72 -19.51 8.78
N CYS A 538 -9.47 -19.13 7.52
CA CYS A 538 -8.11 -19.05 6.99
C CYS A 538 -7.22 -18.21 7.94
N TYR A 539 -7.68 -17.03 8.34
CA TYR A 539 -6.95 -16.19 9.30
C TYR A 539 -6.72 -16.86 10.66
N LEU A 540 -7.74 -17.49 11.25
CA LEU A 540 -7.59 -18.11 12.56
C LEU A 540 -6.59 -19.27 12.55
N TYR A 541 -6.51 -20.03 11.45
CA TYR A 541 -5.63 -21.19 11.29
C TYR A 541 -4.24 -20.84 10.76
N THR A 542 -4.10 -19.83 9.90
CA THR A 542 -2.82 -19.54 9.23
C THR A 542 -2.24 -18.18 9.58
N ASP A 543 -2.98 -17.33 10.30
CA ASP A 543 -2.64 -15.93 10.58
C ASP A 543 -2.50 -15.06 9.31
N GLU A 544 -2.98 -15.57 8.18
CA GLU A 544 -2.92 -14.95 6.86
C GLU A 544 -4.31 -14.98 6.21
N VAL A 545 -4.56 -14.00 5.35
CA VAL A 545 -5.83 -13.86 4.65
C VAL A 545 -5.58 -14.04 3.16
N PRO A 546 -6.29 -14.96 2.48
CA PRO A 546 -6.16 -15.11 1.02
C PRO A 546 -6.71 -13.88 0.30
N ALA A 547 -6.42 -13.71 -0.98
CA ALA A 547 -6.84 -12.53 -1.76
C ALA A 547 -8.35 -12.24 -1.62
N ILE A 548 -8.68 -10.94 -1.51
CA ILE A 548 -10.04 -10.43 -1.31
C ILE A 548 -10.30 -9.36 -2.37
N SER A 549 -11.39 -9.52 -3.10
CA SER A 549 -11.91 -8.50 -4.01
C SER A 549 -12.50 -7.32 -3.25
N ALA A 550 -12.27 -6.10 -3.74
CA ALA A 550 -12.85 -4.86 -3.21
C ALA A 550 -14.38 -4.93 -2.97
N ASP A 551 -15.15 -5.59 -3.84
CA ASP A 551 -16.62 -5.68 -3.71
C ASP A 551 -17.12 -6.51 -2.52
N LYS A 552 -16.30 -7.45 -2.03
CA LYS A 552 -16.70 -8.42 -1.00
C LYS A 552 -16.01 -8.20 0.35
N CYS A 553 -15.28 -7.09 0.50
CA CYS A 553 -14.50 -6.84 1.71
C CYS A 553 -15.36 -6.40 2.91
N LEU A 554 -16.50 -5.74 2.66
CA LEU A 554 -17.31 -5.10 3.71
C LEU A 554 -17.80 -6.09 4.78
N ASN A 555 -18.36 -7.23 4.35
CA ASN A 555 -18.86 -8.25 5.28
C ASN A 555 -17.73 -8.81 6.16
N LEU A 556 -16.51 -8.89 5.64
CA LEU A 556 -15.36 -9.38 6.40
C LEU A 556 -14.82 -8.31 7.36
N LEU A 557 -14.83 -7.03 6.98
CA LEU A 557 -14.51 -5.91 7.87
C LEU A 557 -15.52 -5.80 9.03
N GLU A 558 -16.81 -5.94 8.74
CA GLU A 558 -17.86 -6.00 9.76
C GLU A 558 -17.60 -7.15 10.74
N LEU A 559 -17.34 -8.36 10.19
CA LEU A 559 -17.09 -9.54 11.01
C LEU A 559 -15.81 -9.42 11.86
N ALA A 560 -14.74 -8.86 11.31
CA ALA A 560 -13.49 -8.64 12.03
C ALA A 560 -13.69 -7.71 13.24
N ASN A 561 -14.45 -6.63 13.07
CA ASN A 561 -14.82 -5.74 14.18
C ASN A 561 -15.73 -6.43 15.20
N ARG A 562 -16.75 -7.16 14.73
CA ARG A 562 -17.69 -7.90 15.60
C ARG A 562 -16.99 -8.92 16.49
N LEU A 563 -15.89 -9.50 16.00
CA LEU A 563 -15.06 -10.47 16.71
C LEU A 563 -13.84 -9.85 17.43
N CYS A 564 -13.70 -8.51 17.39
CA CYS A 564 -12.57 -7.78 17.97
C CYS A 564 -11.20 -8.27 17.49
N LEU A 565 -11.04 -8.49 16.18
CA LEU A 565 -9.81 -8.97 15.55
C LEU A 565 -9.08 -7.84 14.78
N PRO A 566 -8.29 -6.97 15.44
CA PRO A 566 -7.66 -5.82 14.79
C PRO A 566 -6.64 -6.23 13.72
N ARG A 567 -5.84 -7.28 13.97
CA ARG A 567 -4.88 -7.76 12.94
C ARG A 567 -5.57 -8.26 11.67
N LEU A 568 -6.72 -8.94 11.81
CA LEU A 568 -7.51 -9.36 10.65
C LEU A 568 -7.97 -8.13 9.85
N LEU A 569 -8.42 -7.08 10.54
CA LEU A 569 -8.83 -5.82 9.91
C LEU A 569 -7.67 -5.20 9.10
N ASN A 570 -6.47 -5.03 9.69
CA ASN A 570 -5.29 -4.52 8.96
C ASN A 570 -4.89 -5.39 7.76
N LEU A 571 -5.00 -6.72 7.88
CA LEU A 571 -4.70 -7.64 6.77
C LEU A 571 -5.71 -7.47 5.64
N VAL A 572 -7.00 -7.35 5.95
CA VAL A 572 -8.05 -7.11 4.95
C VAL A 572 -7.83 -5.77 4.26
N GLU A 573 -7.52 -4.71 5.01
CA GLU A 573 -7.17 -3.40 4.43
C GLU A 573 -6.01 -3.52 3.43
N CYS A 574 -4.92 -4.16 3.84
CA CYS A 574 -3.74 -4.36 3.00
C CYS A 574 -4.09 -5.11 1.70
N ARG A 575 -4.79 -6.24 1.79
CA ARG A 575 -5.19 -7.04 0.61
C ARG A 575 -6.12 -6.30 -0.34
N VAL A 576 -7.06 -5.51 0.19
CA VAL A 576 -7.98 -4.72 -0.64
C VAL A 576 -7.23 -3.58 -1.33
N ILE A 577 -6.26 -2.96 -0.67
CA ILE A 577 -5.43 -1.92 -1.29
C ILE A 577 -4.55 -2.51 -2.40
N GLU A 578 -3.98 -3.70 -2.21
CA GLU A 578 -3.26 -4.44 -3.26
C GLU A 578 -4.15 -4.66 -4.50
N ASP A 579 -5.39 -5.13 -4.29
CA ASP A 579 -6.38 -5.36 -5.35
C ASP A 579 -6.75 -4.05 -6.08
N LEU A 580 -7.06 -2.98 -5.34
CA LEU A 580 -7.38 -1.68 -5.92
C LEU A 580 -6.21 -1.06 -6.68
N THR A 581 -4.98 -1.26 -6.19
CA THR A 581 -3.76 -0.80 -6.86
C THR A 581 -3.56 -1.54 -8.18
N LEU A 582 -3.79 -2.87 -8.20
CA LEU A 582 -3.73 -3.66 -9.42
C LEU A 582 -4.78 -3.21 -10.44
N ILE A 583 -6.03 -3.00 -10.01
CA ILE A 583 -7.10 -2.49 -10.89
C ILE A 583 -6.74 -1.11 -11.44
N SER A 584 -6.10 -0.26 -10.63
CA SER A 584 -5.72 1.10 -11.05
C SER A 584 -4.71 1.14 -12.21
N GLN A 585 -3.92 0.08 -12.37
CA GLN A 585 -2.93 -0.03 -13.46
C GLN A 585 -3.60 -0.34 -14.81
N ASN A 586 -4.82 -0.86 -14.81
CA ASN A 586 -5.55 -1.24 -16.02
C ASN A 586 -6.24 -0.06 -16.74
N GLU A 587 -5.98 1.19 -16.32
CA GLU A 587 -6.54 2.45 -16.87
C GLU A 587 -8.08 2.53 -16.89
N THR A 588 -8.78 1.64 -16.20
CA THR A 588 -10.24 1.70 -16.08
C THR A 588 -10.67 2.67 -14.97
N ASN A 589 -11.78 3.39 -15.18
CA ASN A 589 -12.36 4.26 -14.14
C ASN A 589 -13.01 3.48 -12.98
N GLU A 590 -12.88 2.15 -12.97
CA GLU A 590 -13.51 1.24 -12.02
C GLU A 590 -12.95 1.43 -10.60
N THR A 591 -11.65 1.70 -10.46
CA THR A 591 -11.05 1.96 -9.13
C THR A 591 -11.68 3.15 -8.43
N VAL A 592 -12.03 4.20 -9.19
CA VAL A 592 -12.70 5.39 -8.65
C VAL A 592 -14.09 5.03 -8.13
N ASP A 593 -14.85 4.25 -8.89
CA ASP A 593 -16.20 3.82 -8.50
C ASP A 593 -16.17 2.88 -7.28
N HIS A 594 -15.19 1.97 -7.20
CA HIS A 594 -14.97 1.15 -6.00
C HIS A 594 -14.61 2.02 -4.79
N CYS A 595 -13.68 2.98 -4.93
CA CYS A 595 -13.31 3.88 -3.83
C CYS A 595 -14.50 4.72 -3.34
N LEU A 596 -15.34 5.23 -4.26
CA LEU A 596 -16.53 6.01 -3.89
C LEU A 596 -17.57 5.17 -3.13
N LYS A 597 -17.77 3.91 -3.51
CA LYS A 597 -18.69 2.99 -2.81
C LYS A 597 -18.15 2.55 -1.45
N LEU A 598 -16.85 2.32 -1.35
CA LEU A 598 -16.22 1.77 -0.16
C LEU A 598 -15.94 2.82 0.92
N LEU A 599 -15.76 4.09 0.56
CA LEU A 599 -15.26 5.10 1.50
C LEU A 599 -16.08 5.24 2.79
N GLU A 600 -17.41 5.29 2.71
CA GLU A 600 -18.25 5.45 3.91
C GLU A 600 -18.37 4.17 4.73
N PRO A 601 -18.67 3.00 4.13
CA PRO A 601 -18.69 1.73 4.88
C PRO A 601 -17.36 1.41 5.56
N VAL A 602 -16.23 1.66 4.91
CA VAL A 602 -14.89 1.41 5.45
C VAL A 602 -14.61 2.29 6.68
N LYS A 603 -15.02 3.58 6.63
CA LYS A 603 -14.94 4.47 7.80
C LYS A 603 -15.85 4.01 8.95
N LEU A 604 -17.05 3.52 8.64
CA LEU A 604 -17.99 2.98 9.63
C LEU A 604 -17.43 1.75 10.35
N HIS A 605 -16.71 0.89 9.61
CA HIS A 605 -16.06 -0.31 10.14
C HIS A 605 -14.61 -0.09 10.59
N ASN A 606 -14.24 1.14 10.99
CA ASN A 606 -12.92 1.46 11.57
C ASN A 606 -11.70 1.00 10.74
N ALA A 607 -11.85 0.87 9.42
CA ALA A 607 -10.76 0.55 8.51
C ALA A 607 -10.07 1.85 8.06
N HIS A 608 -9.26 2.40 8.96
CA HIS A 608 -8.65 3.71 8.81
C HIS A 608 -7.66 3.80 7.65
N GLN A 609 -6.81 2.78 7.44
CA GLN A 609 -5.77 2.80 6.41
C GLN A 609 -6.39 2.69 5.01
N LEU A 610 -7.41 1.83 4.85
CA LEU A 610 -8.13 1.72 3.59
C LEU A 610 -8.92 3.00 3.30
N ALA A 611 -9.53 3.61 4.32
CA ALA A 611 -10.23 4.89 4.16
C ALA A 611 -9.27 6.01 3.72
N GLU A 612 -8.10 6.12 4.36
CA GLU A 612 -7.07 7.11 3.99
C GLU A 612 -6.54 6.87 2.58
N TRP A 613 -6.28 5.61 2.21
CA TRP A 613 -5.86 5.26 0.86
C TRP A 613 -6.91 5.64 -0.19
N CYS A 614 -8.18 5.28 0.03
CA CYS A 614 -9.28 5.68 -0.85
C CYS A 614 -9.40 7.21 -0.95
N MET A 615 -9.28 7.94 0.16
CA MET A 615 -9.31 9.41 0.16
C MET A 615 -8.15 10.01 -0.65
N SER A 616 -6.92 9.54 -0.45
CA SER A 616 -5.74 10.00 -1.19
C SER A 616 -5.88 9.72 -2.68
N TYR A 617 -6.33 8.52 -3.05
CA TYR A 617 -6.55 8.13 -4.44
C TYR A 617 -7.64 9.00 -5.12
N LEU A 618 -8.74 9.28 -4.43
CA LEU A 618 -9.80 10.17 -4.92
C LEU A 618 -9.34 11.63 -5.04
N CYS A 619 -8.47 12.11 -4.15
CA CYS A 619 -7.88 13.45 -4.23
C CYS A 619 -7.02 13.61 -5.49
N VAL A 620 -6.18 12.61 -5.80
CA VAL A 620 -5.33 12.58 -7.00
C VAL A 620 -6.16 12.52 -8.29
N ASN A 621 -7.25 11.74 -8.27
CA ASN A 621 -8.08 11.49 -9.45
C ASN A 621 -9.35 12.37 -9.49
N TYR A 622 -9.36 13.48 -8.76
CA TYR A 622 -10.55 14.34 -8.60
C TYR A 622 -11.12 14.84 -9.93
N ASN A 623 -10.27 15.12 -10.91
CA ASN A 623 -10.70 15.57 -12.23
C ASN A 623 -11.45 14.48 -13.02
N ILE A 624 -11.13 13.21 -12.80
CA ILE A 624 -11.81 12.05 -13.41
C ILE A 624 -13.20 11.90 -12.77
N ILE A 625 -13.28 12.03 -11.43
CA ILE A 625 -14.54 12.00 -10.68
C ILE A 625 -15.52 13.05 -11.22
N CYS A 626 -15.05 14.29 -11.41
CA CYS A 626 -15.90 15.37 -11.90
C CYS A 626 -16.45 15.12 -13.32
N LYS A 627 -15.74 14.36 -14.15
CA LYS A 627 -16.13 14.07 -15.54
C LYS A 627 -17.06 12.87 -15.65
N TYR A 628 -16.78 11.79 -14.92
CA TYR A 628 -17.44 10.50 -15.12
C TYR A 628 -18.34 10.06 -13.96
N SER A 629 -17.97 10.37 -12.70
CA SER A 629 -18.61 9.80 -11.50
C SER A 629 -19.16 10.85 -10.53
N ILE A 630 -19.71 11.95 -11.05
CA ILE A 630 -20.21 13.07 -10.22
C ILE A 630 -21.37 12.67 -9.30
N LYS A 631 -22.17 11.67 -9.70
CA LYS A 631 -23.26 11.14 -8.87
C LYS A 631 -22.73 10.48 -7.60
N GLY A 632 -21.63 9.71 -7.72
CA GLY A 632 -20.98 9.08 -6.57
C GLY A 632 -20.37 10.13 -5.61
N LEU A 633 -19.78 11.20 -6.15
CA LEU A 633 -19.26 12.30 -5.31
C LEU A 633 -20.36 12.99 -4.51
N LYS A 634 -21.55 13.20 -5.08
CA LYS A 634 -22.69 13.82 -4.39
C LYS A 634 -23.35 12.92 -3.36
N ALA A 635 -23.16 11.60 -3.49
CA ALA A 635 -23.68 10.63 -2.53
C ALA A 635 -22.85 10.60 -1.23
N LEU A 636 -21.58 11.02 -1.29
CA LEU A 636 -20.71 11.06 -0.11
C LEU A 636 -21.14 12.12 0.91
N HIS A 637 -20.79 11.90 2.18
CA HIS A 637 -20.96 12.86 3.26
C HIS A 637 -20.31 14.22 2.96
N GLN A 638 -20.92 15.30 3.44
CA GLN A 638 -20.50 16.68 3.16
C GLN A 638 -19.03 16.94 3.51
N ASP A 639 -18.57 16.43 4.66
CA ASP A 639 -17.18 16.60 5.11
C ASP A 639 -16.19 15.94 4.15
N ASN A 640 -16.53 14.76 3.61
CA ASN A 640 -15.70 14.08 2.62
C ASN A 640 -15.65 14.89 1.31
N GLN A 641 -16.77 15.47 0.89
CA GLN A 641 -16.81 16.32 -0.31
C GLN A 641 -15.97 17.60 -0.16
N GLU A 642 -15.99 18.21 1.03
CA GLU A 642 -15.17 19.37 1.36
C GLU A 642 -13.69 19.01 1.39
N TYR A 643 -13.35 17.91 2.05
CA TYR A 643 -11.97 17.42 2.09
C TYR A 643 -11.42 17.15 0.69
N LEU A 644 -12.16 16.42 -0.16
CA LEU A 644 -11.74 16.11 -1.54
C LEU A 644 -11.57 17.38 -2.38
N ARG A 645 -12.46 18.38 -2.23
CA ARG A 645 -12.33 19.67 -2.92
C ARG A 645 -11.08 20.43 -2.49
N GLU A 646 -10.76 20.37 -1.20
CA GLU A 646 -9.66 21.10 -0.61
C GLU A 646 -8.29 20.44 -0.83
N HIS A 647 -8.22 19.10 -0.88
CA HIS A 647 -6.99 18.32 -1.00
C HIS A 647 -6.75 17.75 -2.40
N ARG A 648 -7.55 18.15 -3.39
CA ARG A 648 -7.42 17.69 -4.76
C ARG A 648 -6.05 17.99 -5.37
N TRP A 649 -5.62 17.08 -6.25
CA TRP A 649 -4.48 17.27 -7.13
C TRP A 649 -4.90 17.10 -8.61
N PRO A 650 -4.39 17.92 -9.53
CA PRO A 650 -3.65 19.16 -9.29
C PRO A 650 -4.49 20.24 -8.58
N PRO A 651 -3.87 21.16 -7.81
CA PRO A 651 -4.59 22.23 -7.11
C PRO A 651 -5.35 23.18 -8.05
N VAL A 652 -6.39 23.84 -7.53
CA VAL A 652 -7.22 24.80 -8.28
C VAL A 652 -6.39 25.94 -8.88
N TRP A 653 -5.47 26.50 -8.11
CA TRP A 653 -4.63 27.62 -8.55
C TRP A 653 -3.75 27.22 -9.74
N TYR A 654 -3.20 25.99 -9.75
CA TYR A 654 -2.37 25.49 -10.84
C TYR A 654 -3.18 25.36 -12.12
N LEU A 655 -4.39 24.80 -12.04
CA LEU A 655 -5.26 24.64 -13.21
C LEU A 655 -5.64 26.00 -13.82
N LYS A 656 -5.95 27.01 -12.99
CA LYS A 656 -6.20 28.38 -13.46
C LYS A 656 -4.97 28.99 -14.14
N ASP A 657 -3.80 28.81 -13.55
CA ASP A 657 -2.53 29.35 -14.06
C ASP A 657 -2.12 28.65 -15.37
N TYR A 658 -2.32 27.34 -15.46
CA TYR A 658 -2.06 26.56 -16.66
C TYR A 658 -3.01 26.92 -17.81
N ASP A 659 -4.31 27.09 -17.54
CA ASP A 659 -5.28 27.59 -18.53
C ASP A 659 -4.87 28.99 -19.05
N TYR A 660 -4.40 29.87 -18.16
CA TYR A 660 -3.89 31.18 -18.54
C TYR A 660 -2.64 31.07 -19.44
N TYR A 661 -1.66 30.26 -19.04
CA TYR A 661 -0.45 29.99 -19.82
C TYR A 661 -0.77 29.49 -21.22
N GLN A 662 -1.69 28.52 -21.34
CA GLN A 662 -2.12 27.99 -22.63
C GLN A 662 -2.77 29.07 -23.53
N ARG A 663 -3.58 29.97 -22.95
CA ARG A 663 -4.17 31.09 -23.70
C ARG A 663 -3.09 32.03 -24.23
N CYS A 664 -2.13 32.41 -23.39
CA CYS A 664 -1.02 33.28 -23.80
C CYS A 664 -0.16 32.64 -24.90
N ILE A 665 0.13 31.33 -24.82
CA ILE A 665 0.82 30.61 -25.90
C ILE A 665 0.03 30.65 -27.20
N ASN A 666 -1.28 30.41 -27.13
CA ASN A 666 -2.14 30.41 -28.32
C ASN A 666 -2.21 31.80 -28.97
N GLU A 667 -2.26 32.87 -28.17
CA GLU A 667 -2.19 34.25 -28.64
C GLU A 667 -0.85 34.55 -29.30
N MET A 668 0.27 34.20 -28.67
CA MET A 668 1.61 34.39 -29.24
C MET A 668 1.79 33.62 -30.55
N ASN A 669 1.30 32.38 -30.62
CA ASN A 669 1.32 31.57 -31.84
C ASN A 669 0.46 32.17 -32.96
N LYS A 670 -0.65 32.84 -32.61
CA LYS A 670 -1.51 33.55 -33.55
C LYS A 670 -0.83 34.79 -34.10
N GLU A 671 -0.14 35.57 -33.25
CA GLU A 671 0.66 36.73 -33.67
C GLU A 671 1.79 36.33 -34.62
N LEU A 672 2.52 35.26 -34.31
CA LEU A 672 3.56 34.69 -35.17
C LEU A 672 3.01 34.26 -36.54
N LYS A 673 1.82 33.63 -36.57
CA LYS A 673 1.15 33.24 -37.81
C LYS A 673 0.69 34.45 -38.63
N ASN A 674 0.22 35.51 -37.99
CA ASN A 674 -0.21 36.75 -38.66
C ASN A 674 0.99 37.52 -39.23
N SER A 675 2.09 37.65 -38.47
CA SER A 675 3.32 38.30 -38.95
C SER A 675 3.92 37.59 -40.18
N ARG A 676 3.82 36.25 -40.26
CA ARG A 676 4.22 35.47 -41.45
C ARG A 676 3.28 35.65 -42.65
N ARG A 677 2.03 36.09 -42.45
CA ARG A 677 1.08 36.39 -43.53
C ARG A 677 1.31 37.80 -44.07
N ASP A 678 1.54 38.77 -43.19
CA ASP A 678 1.84 40.16 -43.60
C ASP A 678 3.18 40.26 -44.35
N SER A 679 4.20 39.48 -43.94
CA SER A 679 5.48 39.41 -44.66
C SER A 679 5.37 38.78 -46.06
N ARG A 680 4.33 37.98 -46.32
CA ARG A 680 4.05 37.41 -47.65
C ARG A 680 3.28 38.37 -48.55
N SER A 681 2.49 39.30 -48.00
CA SER A 681 1.82 40.34 -48.79
C SER A 681 2.75 41.49 -49.16
N ASP A 682 3.80 41.77 -48.37
CA ASP A 682 4.78 42.81 -48.69
C ASP A 682 5.83 42.37 -49.73
N GLU A 683 6.04 41.06 -49.93
CA GLU A 683 6.89 40.55 -51.02
C GLU A 683 6.21 40.61 -52.42
N GLU A 684 4.89 40.84 -52.49
CA GLU A 684 4.17 40.97 -53.78
C GLU A 684 4.12 42.40 -54.33
N VAL A 685 4.59 43.41 -53.58
CA VAL A 685 4.64 44.82 -54.05
C VAL A 685 6.09 45.23 -54.34
N CYS A 686 6.72 44.53 -55.29
CA CYS A 686 7.97 44.99 -55.91
C CYS A 686 7.65 45.79 -57.18
N LEU A 687 7.79 47.11 -57.09
CA LEU A 687 7.80 48.06 -58.21
C LEU A 687 9.01 47.78 -59.12
N CYS A 688 8.82 47.10 -60.26
CA CYS A 688 9.80 47.07 -61.33
C CYS A 688 9.14 47.09 -62.72
N PHE A 689 9.67 47.98 -63.56
CA PHE A 689 9.27 48.33 -64.92
C PHE A 689 9.21 47.16 -65.91
N THR A 690 8.36 47.34 -66.91
CA THR A 690 8.15 46.50 -68.11
C THR A 690 9.43 46.26 -68.93
N GLY A 691 9.63 45.02 -69.40
CA GLY A 691 10.63 44.71 -70.44
C GLY A 691 10.69 43.24 -70.91
N GLY A 692 9.84 42.86 -71.87
CA GLY A 692 10.20 42.02 -73.03
C GLY A 692 10.67 40.55 -72.91
N LYS A 693 9.73 39.62 -73.15
CA LYS A 693 9.80 38.36 -73.95
C LYS A 693 11.10 37.50 -73.98
N SER A 694 10.98 36.21 -73.66
CA SER A 694 10.87 35.11 -74.67
C SER A 694 10.74 33.72 -74.03
N LYS A 695 9.95 32.85 -74.69
CA LYS A 695 9.70 31.44 -74.37
C LYS A 695 10.75 30.55 -75.05
N GLN A 696 11.21 29.49 -74.37
CA GLN A 696 11.51 28.20 -75.04
C GLN A 696 11.43 27.03 -74.04
N ARG A 697 10.72 25.98 -74.48
CA ARG A 697 10.60 24.65 -73.85
C ARG A 697 11.63 23.71 -74.47
N LEU A 698 12.21 22.80 -73.68
CA LEU A 698 12.66 21.42 -73.99
C LEU A 698 13.27 20.85 -72.69
N ALA A 699 12.65 19.88 -72.01
CA ALA A 699 12.70 18.43 -72.19
C ALA A 699 13.96 17.73 -71.59
N SER A 700 13.70 17.00 -70.48
CA SER A 700 14.33 15.79 -69.94
C SER A 700 15.85 15.69 -69.74
N GLY A 701 16.26 15.41 -68.50
CA GLY A 701 17.55 14.83 -68.14
C GLY A 701 17.66 14.56 -66.63
N VAL A 702 17.66 13.29 -66.26
CA VAL A 702 17.78 12.76 -64.89
C VAL A 702 19.20 12.94 -64.37
N ASN A 703 19.39 13.54 -63.18
CA ASN A 703 20.14 12.94 -62.06
C ASN A 703 20.21 13.84 -60.80
N SER A 704 19.92 13.19 -59.66
CA SER A 704 20.49 13.35 -58.31
C SER A 704 20.65 14.73 -57.66
N GLY A 705 20.05 14.90 -56.48
CA GLY A 705 20.52 15.86 -55.48
C GLY A 705 19.43 16.40 -54.56
N GLU A 706 19.29 15.80 -53.39
CA GLU A 706 18.98 16.42 -52.08
C GLU A 706 18.05 17.66 -52.03
N SER A 707 16.87 17.52 -51.44
CA SER A 707 16.27 18.54 -50.53
C SER A 707 14.88 18.12 -50.04
N SER A 708 14.83 17.38 -48.93
CA SER A 708 13.62 17.31 -48.11
C SER A 708 14.01 16.93 -46.68
N ASN A 709 14.55 17.89 -45.91
CA ASN A 709 14.72 17.75 -44.47
C ASN A 709 14.91 19.12 -43.80
N GLU A 710 13.83 19.90 -43.67
CA GLU A 710 13.82 21.08 -42.77
C GLU A 710 12.56 21.19 -41.88
N ASN A 711 11.70 20.17 -41.83
CA ASN A 711 10.50 20.19 -40.97
C ASN A 711 10.49 19.13 -39.85
N GLN A 712 11.65 18.57 -39.46
CA GLN A 712 11.74 17.57 -38.38
C GLN A 712 12.56 17.97 -37.15
N ILE A 713 13.06 19.22 -37.05
CA ILE A 713 13.89 19.63 -35.89
C ILE A 713 13.08 20.28 -34.75
N PHE A 714 11.81 20.63 -34.96
CA PHE A 714 10.98 21.31 -33.94
C PHE A 714 10.05 20.41 -33.12
N ASN A 715 9.98 19.10 -33.41
CA ASN A 715 9.09 18.17 -32.70
C ASN A 715 9.83 17.13 -31.81
N SER A 716 11.17 17.11 -31.80
CA SER A 716 11.93 16.13 -30.99
C SER A 716 12.24 16.60 -29.56
N THR A 717 12.11 17.89 -29.26
CA THR A 717 12.41 18.41 -27.91
C THR A 717 11.23 18.30 -26.94
N VAL A 718 10.01 18.07 -27.45
CA VAL A 718 8.79 17.96 -26.61
C VAL A 718 8.53 16.52 -26.15
N ASN A 719 9.08 15.51 -26.84
CA ASN A 719 8.91 14.10 -26.48
C ASN A 719 10.05 13.51 -25.62
N SER A 720 11.09 14.29 -25.29
CA SER A 720 12.24 13.83 -24.48
C SER A 720 12.05 14.00 -22.97
N MET A 721 11.08 14.83 -22.52
CA MET A 721 10.84 15.07 -21.09
C MET A 721 9.85 14.09 -20.42
N ASN A 722 9.33 13.11 -21.16
CA ASN A 722 8.39 12.11 -20.61
C ASN A 722 9.03 10.75 -20.29
N ASN A 723 10.35 10.58 -20.38
CA ASN A 723 11.02 9.27 -20.16
C ASN A 723 12.36 9.40 -19.40
N ILE A 724 12.37 10.08 -18.25
CA ILE A 724 13.47 9.95 -17.28
C ILE A 724 12.89 9.83 -15.88
N ASP A 725 12.33 8.66 -15.60
CA ASP A 725 12.21 8.11 -14.25
C ASP A 725 12.49 6.62 -14.42
N LEU A 726 13.72 6.20 -14.11
CA LEU A 726 14.10 4.84 -13.72
C LEU A 726 15.60 4.83 -13.37
N GLU A 727 15.87 4.46 -12.11
CA GLU A 727 17.12 3.95 -11.53
C GLU A 727 18.33 4.89 -11.37
N ALA A 728 18.67 5.18 -10.10
CA ALA A 728 20.04 5.04 -9.56
C ALA A 728 20.05 5.30 -8.05
N ASP A 729 19.96 4.23 -7.25
CA ASP A 729 20.55 4.18 -5.90
C ASP A 729 22.08 4.13 -6.05
N VAL A 730 22.79 5.12 -5.51
CA VAL A 730 24.24 5.03 -5.28
C VAL A 730 24.57 5.66 -3.93
N ASP A 731 25.04 4.81 -3.02
CA ASP A 731 25.66 5.11 -1.74
C ASP A 731 26.76 6.18 -1.83
N LEU A 732 26.74 7.15 -0.91
CA LEU A 732 27.90 8.00 -0.64
C LEU A 732 28.07 8.25 0.86
N ASN A 733 28.82 7.35 1.50
CA ASN A 733 29.71 7.73 2.59
C ASN A 733 30.95 8.38 1.98
N LEU A 734 31.12 9.69 2.19
CA LEU A 734 32.41 10.40 2.28
C LEU A 734 32.21 11.79 2.90
#